data_AF-A0A9W4K0V1-F1
#
_entry.id   AF-A0A9W4K0V1-F1
#
_cell.length_a   1.000
_cell.length_b   1.000
_cell.length_c   1.000
_cell.angle_alpha   90.00
_cell.angle_beta   90.00
_cell.angle_gamma   90.00
#
_symmetry.space_group_name_H-M   'P 1'
#
loop_
_entity.id
_entity.type
_entity.pdbx_description
1 polymer ?
#
loop_
_entity_poly.entity_id
_entity_poly.type
_entity_poly.pdbx_seq_one_letter_code
_entity_poly.pdbx_strand_id
1 'polypeptide(L)'
;MATLDSLKYALRQKAIGIDSRRPLTEKEYNAGFRILMRGEWISYREFIVPQLSRLLATLVNSRGRISVLEIGPGPKSVLGSLPIYLRRKIGRYTAFEPNLSFATGVEEWLSSASETEPPLPGLECPPEIHRIPFILNGDRSSDSSMRESDNVKKFDIVLFCHSMYGMKPRAKFIEQAIEMVKEQPEGGMVVVFHRDGAFRLDGLVCHRTASFPTGAVCVADENDELNQFASFITGFLPADVEAGKGLQAEWRKMCRAVGSRQEAHPDQLCFSSPAIMSAFTTNAAALSELVMQVPLSNGEKVKNREARLRHPASIVRPTEVRQVQLCVQWALKHRLSLTIVGGSHSDHCLWSNVVGVDMSAFDQIHILTTGSDEKGHNPSSNSLVVAGAGCKTEGIIRKTMAVGLTVPLGARPSVGAGLWLQGGIGHLARLYGLACDAIVGAVVLSVESGQVMCVGQVPKQHRPDGAVVQENDTDMLWAIKGAGTNFGIVVSITFKTVVAPTYSIRNWVVPLSDNHEARLKLYNFDSLVAKNLPRGYSADAYLYWDVDQLHLGITMFETSTTEITTEEPITTAVREIFGPEDDYSTMDSVGLFDAEMYISRMHGGHGGSKTSSFKRCLFLKDIGARIIAELLIAAIEARPTPLCYLHLLQGGGAIQDVTADATAFGCRDWDFACVITGVWPRDQDGTELARVAKEWVYDVAKNLLPLSSGAYSADLGPDPRDTELAAKAFGPNRSRLRRLKQISDPLNVLAHTSSLLNVTAGQKLIVLVTGDICAGKDYCADIWVSVITSCAHKSLTARSVSISDVTKREYAVATGADAIRLRQDRAYKEQHRSALTQFFQNQVQHRPCLPEEHFLDLLKNAADVNVLFITGMRDEAPVATFSHLVPDSRLVEVRVRASEEMRYNLRGYRADGHSHVHDEPNPHARSKLAAFDHCPSLVFDNDKTGSDAAKEFAEKHLLAFYADDFRLLIDMVRPVPDFPRPGISLHHVLNIPQQPGGLTLCTSLLQNQFSGDWAQINKIACCEAGGFVFASSLASRVNIPLALIREAGKLPPPTISVPRFKSHISRFNPSKASRIEIESFLIPQNSSILVVDDVLATGQTLCAVLCLLESAGVRTQNVSIMVVVELPVHRGRELLRQSGFGGVNIQSLLVLDGA
;
A
#
# COMPACT_ATOMS: atom_id res chain seq x y z
N MET A 1 26.14 4.86 12.45
CA MET A 1 25.81 3.86 13.47
C MET A 1 26.36 2.47 13.09
N ALA A 2 27.38 1.96 13.80
CA ALA A 2 27.89 0.61 13.57
C ALA A 2 26.87 -0.49 13.96
N THR A 3 26.95 -1.66 13.33
CA THR A 3 26.10 -2.82 13.71
C THR A 3 26.59 -3.47 15.00
N LEU A 4 25.69 -4.17 15.71
CA LEU A 4 26.08 -4.95 16.90
C LEU A 4 27.12 -6.03 16.60
N ASP A 5 27.11 -6.64 15.41
CA ASP A 5 28.11 -7.63 15.03
C ASP A 5 29.47 -7.00 14.70
N SER A 6 29.48 -5.84 14.04
CA SER A 6 30.70 -5.04 13.85
C SER A 6 31.29 -4.63 15.20
N LEU A 7 30.45 -4.19 16.15
CA LEU A 7 30.87 -3.88 17.51
C LEU A 7 31.43 -5.13 18.20
N LYS A 8 30.71 -6.26 18.15
CA LYS A 8 31.15 -7.52 18.75
C LYS A 8 32.50 -7.97 18.23
N TYR A 9 32.71 -7.90 16.91
CA TYR A 9 33.99 -8.20 16.29
C TYR A 9 35.08 -7.27 16.81
N ALA A 10 34.85 -5.96 16.80
CA ALA A 10 35.81 -4.96 17.25
C ALA A 10 36.18 -5.13 18.74
N LEU A 11 35.21 -5.42 19.61
CA LEU A 11 35.44 -5.70 21.03
C LEU A 11 36.24 -6.99 21.23
N ARG A 12 35.94 -8.05 20.46
CA ARG A 12 36.69 -9.32 20.53
C ARG A 12 38.12 -9.19 20.02
N GLN A 13 38.37 -8.36 19.01
CA GLN A 13 39.72 -8.06 18.52
C GLN A 13 40.60 -7.42 19.61
N LYS A 14 40.02 -6.55 20.45
CA LYS A 14 40.73 -5.97 21.60
C LYS A 14 41.07 -6.97 22.71
N ALA A 15 40.44 -8.15 22.70
CA ALA A 15 40.69 -9.22 23.67
C ALA A 15 41.65 -10.31 23.16
N ILE A 16 42.22 -10.14 21.96
CA ILE A 16 43.25 -11.06 21.43
C ILE A 16 44.52 -10.91 22.28
N GLY A 17 45.01 -12.00 22.86
CA GLY A 17 46.15 -12.03 23.79
C GLY A 17 45.78 -12.15 25.28
N ILE A 18 44.49 -12.26 25.63
CA ILE A 18 44.05 -12.59 26.99
C ILE A 18 43.76 -14.10 27.06
N ASP A 19 44.63 -14.82 27.75
CA ASP A 19 44.63 -16.29 27.80
C ASP A 19 43.54 -16.88 28.72
N SER A 20 43.08 -16.13 29.73
CA SER A 20 42.09 -16.61 30.69
C SER A 20 40.76 -15.83 30.60
N ARG A 21 39.74 -16.47 30.03
CA ARG A 21 38.39 -15.94 29.83
C ARG A 21 37.38 -16.82 30.56
N ARG A 22 36.46 -16.20 31.30
CA ARG A 22 35.32 -16.88 31.93
C ARG A 22 34.00 -16.53 31.24
N PRO A 23 33.04 -17.46 31.18
CA PRO A 23 31.68 -17.12 30.78
C PRO A 23 31.03 -16.15 31.77
N LEU A 24 29.99 -15.46 31.31
CA LEU A 24 29.21 -14.57 32.17
C LEU A 24 28.42 -15.40 33.20
N THR A 25 28.34 -14.89 34.43
CA THR A 25 27.38 -15.40 35.42
C THR A 25 25.96 -15.03 35.00
N GLU A 26 24.94 -15.71 35.55
CA GLU A 26 23.54 -15.40 35.23
C GLU A 26 23.18 -13.94 35.50
N LYS A 27 23.68 -13.37 36.60
CA LYS A 27 23.43 -11.97 36.99
C LYS A 27 24.03 -10.99 35.98
N GLU A 28 25.24 -11.26 35.49
CA GLU A 28 25.92 -10.44 34.49
C GLU A 28 25.22 -10.54 33.13
N TYR A 29 24.82 -11.75 32.72
CA TYR A 29 24.06 -11.96 31.50
C TYR A 29 22.71 -11.23 31.54
N ASN A 30 21.98 -11.33 32.67
CA ASN A 30 20.70 -10.65 32.87
C ASN A 30 20.84 -9.13 32.79
N ALA A 31 21.85 -8.54 33.45
CA ALA A 31 22.10 -7.10 33.38
C ALA A 31 22.32 -6.61 31.94
N GLY A 32 23.19 -7.28 31.18
CA GLY A 32 23.43 -6.93 29.78
C GLY A 32 22.22 -7.17 28.86
N PHE A 33 21.48 -8.27 29.08
CA PHE A 33 20.26 -8.55 28.33
C PHE A 33 19.18 -7.48 28.57
N ARG A 34 19.03 -6.98 29.80
CA ARG A 34 18.09 -5.89 30.10
C ARG A 34 18.46 -4.60 29.36
N ILE A 35 19.75 -4.26 29.27
CA ILE A 35 20.22 -3.12 28.48
C ILE A 35 19.85 -3.30 27.00
N LEU A 36 20.13 -4.48 26.44
CA LEU A 36 19.77 -4.82 25.06
C LEU A 36 18.26 -4.66 24.82
N MET A 37 17.43 -5.12 25.75
CA MET A 37 15.98 -5.11 25.61
C MET A 37 15.32 -3.73 25.78
N ARG A 38 15.97 -2.74 26.40
CA ARG A 38 15.41 -1.38 26.56
C ARG A 38 15.13 -0.70 25.22
N GLY A 39 16.06 -0.78 24.26
CA GLY A 39 15.86 -0.23 22.91
C GLY A 39 15.05 -1.16 22.00
N GLU A 40 15.18 -2.48 22.16
CA GLU A 40 14.56 -3.48 21.30
C GLU A 40 13.05 -3.65 21.50
N TRP A 41 12.47 -3.20 22.62
CA TRP A 41 11.03 -3.26 22.81
C TRP A 41 10.26 -2.51 21.71
N ILE A 42 10.88 -1.48 21.13
CA ILE A 42 10.35 -0.76 19.96
C ILE A 42 10.28 -1.71 18.75
N SER A 43 11.36 -2.44 18.43
CA SER A 43 11.38 -3.44 17.36
C SER A 43 10.35 -4.55 17.59
N TYR A 44 10.19 -5.01 18.82
CA TYR A 44 9.17 -6.00 19.14
C TYR A 44 7.76 -5.45 18.93
N ARG A 45 7.47 -4.24 19.42
CA ARG A 45 6.14 -3.62 19.32
C ARG A 45 5.77 -3.20 17.90
N GLU A 46 6.72 -2.63 17.16
CA GLU A 46 6.47 -2.03 15.83
C GLU A 46 6.66 -3.04 14.69
N PHE A 47 7.40 -4.12 14.91
CA PHE A 47 7.70 -5.10 13.88
C PHE A 47 7.34 -6.54 14.25
N ILE A 48 7.94 -7.14 15.30
CA ILE A 48 7.76 -8.57 15.58
C ILE A 48 6.29 -8.89 15.92
N VAL A 49 5.67 -8.14 16.82
CA VAL A 49 4.30 -8.38 17.28
C VAL A 49 3.28 -8.22 16.14
N PRO A 50 3.30 -7.15 15.31
CA PRO A 50 2.41 -7.05 14.16
C PRO A 50 2.59 -8.18 13.14
N GLN A 51 3.85 -8.53 12.81
CA GLN A 51 4.12 -9.60 11.83
C GLN A 51 3.73 -10.98 12.36
N LEU A 52 4.05 -11.27 13.63
CA LEU A 52 3.64 -12.50 14.30
C LEU A 52 2.13 -12.58 14.43
N SER A 53 1.45 -11.49 14.79
CA SER A 53 -0.02 -11.46 14.87
C SER A 53 -0.67 -11.80 13.54
N ARG A 54 -0.17 -11.22 12.43
CA ARG A 54 -0.66 -11.53 11.07
C ARG A 54 -0.38 -12.98 10.68
N LEU A 55 0.78 -13.51 11.05
CA LEU A 55 1.16 -14.90 10.77
C LEU A 55 0.31 -15.89 11.57
N LEU A 56 0.01 -15.58 12.83
CA LEU A 56 -0.77 -16.45 13.70
C LEU A 56 -2.28 -16.36 13.45
N ALA A 57 -2.78 -15.22 12.98
CA ALA A 57 -4.20 -15.03 12.70
C ALA A 57 -4.75 -16.10 11.73
N THR A 58 -3.98 -16.47 10.69
CA THR A 58 -4.39 -17.53 9.75
C THR A 58 -4.52 -18.89 10.45
N LEU A 59 -3.54 -19.25 11.27
CA LEU A 59 -3.50 -20.54 11.98
C LEU A 59 -4.51 -20.62 13.13
N VAL A 60 -4.85 -19.48 13.74
CA VAL A 60 -5.80 -19.38 14.84
C VAL A 60 -7.25 -19.30 14.35
N ASN A 61 -7.52 -18.75 13.17
CA ASN A 61 -8.86 -18.70 12.60
C ASN A 61 -9.39 -20.10 12.24
N SER A 62 -8.50 -21.01 11.87
CA SER A 62 -8.84 -22.39 11.51
C SER A 62 -8.89 -23.37 12.69
N ARG A 63 -8.32 -22.99 13.85
CA ARG A 63 -8.18 -23.87 15.02
C ARG A 63 -8.92 -23.34 16.25
N GLY A 64 -9.49 -24.27 17.01
CA GLY A 64 -10.14 -23.99 18.30
C GLY A 64 -9.14 -23.49 19.35
N ARG A 65 -8.05 -24.23 19.54
CA ARG A 65 -6.95 -23.98 20.50
C ARG A 65 -5.61 -24.34 19.85
N ILE A 66 -4.54 -23.67 20.27
CA ILE A 66 -3.17 -23.89 19.79
C ILE A 66 -2.22 -24.20 20.95
N SER A 67 -1.21 -25.02 20.66
CA SER A 67 -0.11 -25.37 21.55
C SER A 67 1.18 -24.71 21.09
N VAL A 68 1.89 -24.06 22.01
CA VAL A 68 3.09 -23.28 21.70
C VAL A 68 4.28 -23.80 22.50
N LEU A 69 5.42 -23.89 21.81
CA LEU A 69 6.74 -24.09 22.40
C LEU A 69 7.57 -22.82 22.20
N GLU A 70 8.10 -22.23 23.26
CA GLU A 70 8.97 -21.05 23.18
C GLU A 70 10.39 -21.39 23.67
N ILE A 71 11.40 -21.10 22.85
CA ILE A 71 12.81 -21.41 23.11
C ILE A 71 13.53 -20.09 23.37
N GLY A 72 14.04 -19.94 24.59
CA GLY A 72 14.69 -18.72 25.07
C GLY A 72 13.74 -17.52 25.22
N PRO A 73 12.58 -17.65 25.88
CA PRO A 73 11.61 -16.54 26.05
C PRO A 73 12.19 -15.31 26.77
N GLY A 74 13.29 -15.44 27.51
CA GLY A 74 13.75 -14.37 28.40
C GLY A 74 12.83 -14.21 29.61
N PRO A 75 12.76 -13.04 30.27
CA PRO A 75 12.00 -12.86 31.51
C PRO A 75 10.47 -12.78 31.32
N LYS A 76 9.98 -12.58 30.09
CA LYS A 76 8.57 -12.54 29.71
C LYS A 76 8.40 -13.10 28.30
N SER A 77 7.33 -13.84 28.06
CA SER A 77 7.02 -14.36 26.71
C SER A 77 6.62 -13.24 25.75
N VAL A 78 7.07 -13.34 24.49
CA VAL A 78 6.61 -12.43 23.41
C VAL A 78 5.11 -12.57 23.15
N LEU A 79 4.53 -13.73 23.46
CA LEU A 79 3.10 -14.02 23.25
C LEU A 79 2.21 -13.12 24.11
N GLY A 80 2.73 -12.63 25.24
CA GLY A 80 2.03 -11.70 26.12
C GLY A 80 1.64 -10.38 25.47
N SER A 81 2.38 -9.95 24.45
CA SER A 81 2.12 -8.70 23.71
C SER A 81 1.18 -8.88 22.52
N LEU A 82 0.75 -10.10 22.22
CA LEU A 82 -0.21 -10.34 21.14
C LEU A 82 -1.60 -9.81 21.50
N PRO A 83 -2.43 -9.46 20.49
CA PRO A 83 -3.84 -9.17 20.68
C PRO A 83 -4.55 -10.25 21.51
N ILE A 84 -5.44 -9.83 22.41
CA ILE A 84 -6.08 -10.71 23.40
C ILE A 84 -6.76 -11.94 22.77
N TYR A 85 -7.32 -11.79 21.57
CA TYR A 85 -7.99 -12.88 20.88
C TYR A 85 -7.05 -14.01 20.44
N LEU A 86 -5.79 -13.69 20.12
CA LEU A 86 -4.76 -14.68 19.82
C LEU A 86 -4.27 -15.33 21.13
N ARG A 87 -4.05 -14.53 22.18
CA ARG A 87 -3.63 -15.04 23.51
C ARG A 87 -4.64 -16.02 24.10
N ARG A 88 -5.94 -15.71 23.97
CA ARG A 88 -7.05 -16.58 24.37
C ARG A 88 -7.08 -17.92 23.66
N LYS A 89 -6.39 -18.08 22.53
CA LYS A 89 -6.37 -19.33 21.76
C LYS A 89 -5.23 -20.25 22.15
N ILE A 90 -4.26 -19.76 22.93
CA ILE A 90 -3.13 -20.54 23.43
C ILE A 90 -3.61 -21.41 24.59
N GLY A 91 -3.83 -22.69 24.31
CA GLY A 91 -4.32 -23.70 25.27
C GLY A 91 -3.20 -24.39 26.05
N ARG A 92 -2.02 -24.54 25.43
CA ARG A 92 -0.85 -25.18 26.04
C ARG A 92 0.40 -24.36 25.76
N TYR A 93 1.21 -24.12 26.78
CA TYR A 93 2.47 -23.40 26.70
C TYR A 93 3.60 -24.22 27.32
N THR A 94 4.66 -24.42 26.55
CA THR A 94 5.90 -25.05 26.99
C THR A 94 7.07 -24.11 26.67
N ALA A 95 8.07 -24.03 27.52
CA ALA A 95 9.26 -23.23 27.25
C ALA A 95 10.58 -23.94 27.61
N PHE A 96 11.64 -23.65 26.86
CA PHE A 96 13.03 -23.98 27.24
C PHE A 96 13.77 -22.69 27.55
N GLU A 97 14.17 -22.50 28.81
CA GLU A 97 14.93 -21.33 29.26
C GLU A 97 16.09 -21.78 30.16
N PRO A 98 17.35 -21.76 29.67
CA PRO A 98 18.50 -22.18 30.46
C PRO A 98 18.87 -21.23 31.59
N ASN A 99 18.42 -19.95 31.57
CA ASN A 99 18.71 -19.00 32.63
C ASN A 99 17.66 -19.10 33.75
N LEU A 100 18.09 -19.48 34.95
CA LEU A 100 17.18 -19.73 36.07
C LEU A 100 16.39 -18.47 36.47
N SER A 101 17.02 -17.30 36.41
CA SER A 101 16.36 -16.01 36.71
C SER A 101 15.26 -15.69 35.70
N PHE A 102 15.47 -16.00 34.43
CA PHE A 102 14.46 -15.79 33.38
C PHE A 102 13.34 -16.82 33.42
N ALA A 103 13.67 -18.09 33.64
CA ALA A 103 12.67 -19.14 33.82
C ALA A 103 11.72 -18.81 34.99
N THR A 104 12.28 -18.38 36.13
CA THR A 104 11.51 -17.90 37.28
C THR A 104 10.67 -16.67 36.93
N GLY A 105 11.24 -15.71 36.18
CA GLY A 105 10.52 -14.53 35.73
C GLY A 105 9.31 -14.85 34.84
N VAL A 106 9.43 -15.84 33.95
CA VAL A 106 8.30 -16.29 33.10
C VAL A 106 7.25 -17.03 33.94
N GLU A 107 7.66 -17.87 34.89
CA GLU A 107 6.75 -18.54 35.83
C GLU A 107 5.95 -17.52 36.65
N GLU A 108 6.63 -16.53 37.25
CA GLU A 108 6.02 -15.45 38.01
C GLU A 108 5.09 -14.60 37.14
N TRP A 109 5.53 -14.25 35.93
CA TRP A 109 4.73 -13.46 35.00
C TRP A 109 3.46 -14.20 34.56
N LEU A 110 3.53 -15.50 34.25
CA LEU A 110 2.35 -16.30 33.92
C LEU A 110 1.41 -16.48 35.12
N SER A 111 1.95 -16.45 36.34
CA SER A 111 1.20 -16.63 37.60
C SER A 111 0.70 -15.31 38.21
N SER A 112 1.15 -14.15 37.71
CA SER A 112 0.84 -12.86 38.33
C SER A 112 -0.64 -12.50 38.15
N ALA A 113 -1.42 -12.62 39.23
CA ALA A 113 -2.84 -12.25 39.29
C ALA A 113 -3.07 -10.73 39.44
N SER A 114 -2.02 -9.89 39.33
CA SER A 114 -2.08 -8.45 39.62
C SER A 114 -2.54 -7.59 38.44
N GLU A 115 -2.64 -8.15 37.23
CA GLU A 115 -3.33 -7.52 36.09
C GLU A 115 -4.75 -8.10 35.99
N THR A 116 -5.74 -7.30 35.63
CA THR A 116 -7.17 -7.67 35.57
C THR A 116 -7.49 -8.85 34.63
N GLU A 117 -6.53 -9.33 33.84
CA GLU A 117 -6.62 -10.52 32.97
C GLU A 117 -5.23 -11.20 32.91
N PRO A 118 -5.12 -12.53 33.09
CA PRO A 118 -3.83 -13.23 33.06
C PRO A 118 -3.16 -13.13 31.69
N PRO A 119 -1.82 -13.19 31.59
CA PRO A 119 -1.15 -12.91 30.32
C PRO A 119 -1.49 -13.89 29.19
N LEU A 120 -1.69 -15.17 29.53
CA LEU A 120 -2.19 -16.19 28.61
C LEU A 120 -3.51 -16.77 29.17
N PRO A 121 -4.66 -16.10 28.95
CA PRO A 121 -5.93 -16.47 29.57
C PRO A 121 -6.54 -17.76 29.00
N GLY A 122 -5.96 -18.29 27.92
CA GLY A 122 -6.44 -19.49 27.26
C GLY A 122 -5.86 -20.80 27.82
N LEU A 123 -4.93 -20.76 28.77
CA LEU A 123 -4.21 -21.95 29.23
C LEU A 123 -5.14 -22.95 29.92
N GLU A 124 -5.12 -24.19 29.43
CA GLU A 124 -5.93 -25.30 29.95
C GLU A 124 -5.17 -26.13 30.99
N CYS A 125 -3.85 -26.02 31.02
CA CYS A 125 -2.95 -26.69 31.96
C CYS A 125 -1.88 -25.69 32.44
N PRO A 126 -1.25 -25.95 33.60
CA PRO A 126 -0.08 -25.19 34.04
C PRO A 126 1.02 -25.18 32.96
N PRO A 127 1.72 -24.05 32.77
CA PRO A 127 2.81 -23.96 31.80
C PRO A 127 3.96 -24.91 32.16
N GLU A 128 4.56 -25.55 31.16
CA GLU A 128 5.71 -26.46 31.34
C GLU A 128 7.01 -25.72 31.01
N ILE A 129 7.80 -25.35 32.03
CA ILE A 129 9.01 -24.54 31.86
C ILE A 129 10.25 -25.40 32.17
N HIS A 130 10.99 -25.75 31.13
CA HIS A 130 12.22 -26.52 31.20
C HIS A 130 13.41 -25.58 31.45
N ARG A 131 14.04 -25.73 32.62
CA ARG A 131 15.19 -24.93 33.08
C ARG A 131 16.52 -25.47 32.53
N ILE A 132 16.54 -25.81 31.25
CA ILE A 132 17.66 -26.43 30.54
C ILE A 132 17.74 -25.85 29.12
N PRO A 133 18.94 -25.86 28.49
CA PRO A 133 19.06 -25.44 27.10
C PRO A 133 18.34 -26.42 26.17
N PHE A 134 17.78 -25.90 25.07
CA PHE A 134 17.31 -26.73 23.98
C PHE A 134 18.52 -27.29 23.21
N ILE A 135 18.74 -28.61 23.29
CA ILE A 135 19.90 -29.31 22.70
C ILE A 135 19.48 -30.25 21.56
N LEU A 136 20.41 -30.57 20.67
CA LEU A 136 20.18 -31.51 19.58
C LEU A 136 20.03 -32.94 20.13
N ASN A 137 19.12 -33.73 19.55
CA ASN A 137 18.83 -35.10 20.02
C ASN A 137 20.06 -36.02 20.09
N GLY A 138 21.09 -35.79 19.25
CA GLY A 138 22.34 -36.55 19.24
C GLY A 138 23.31 -36.26 20.41
N ASP A 139 23.13 -35.14 21.12
CA ASP A 139 24.01 -34.68 22.21
C ASP A 139 23.47 -35.03 23.60
N ARG A 140 22.36 -35.77 23.69
CA ARG A 140 21.83 -36.27 24.97
C ARG A 140 22.79 -37.34 25.53
N SER A 141 23.72 -36.93 26.39
CA SER A 141 24.50 -37.86 27.20
C SER A 141 23.57 -38.70 28.09
N SER A 142 24.07 -39.87 28.47
CA SER A 142 23.39 -40.99 29.15
C SER A 142 22.85 -40.69 30.56
N ASP A 143 22.10 -39.59 30.75
CA ASP A 143 21.40 -39.32 32.00
C ASP A 143 20.03 -40.00 31.99
N SER A 144 19.88 -40.91 32.94
CA SER A 144 18.90 -42.02 32.94
C SER A 144 17.46 -41.65 33.30
N SER A 145 17.10 -40.36 33.39
CA SER A 145 15.76 -39.93 33.83
C SER A 145 14.77 -39.56 32.71
N MET A 146 15.18 -39.61 31.44
CA MET A 146 14.34 -39.23 30.29
C MET A 146 14.12 -40.38 29.28
N ARG A 147 14.12 -41.65 29.75
CA ARG A 147 13.88 -42.83 28.90
C ARG A 147 12.43 -43.33 28.86
N GLU A 148 11.48 -42.68 29.51
CA GLU A 148 10.07 -43.13 29.51
C GLU A 148 9.11 -42.03 29.02
N SER A 149 9.05 -41.84 27.70
CA SER A 149 7.82 -41.57 26.91
C SER A 149 8.18 -41.19 25.47
N ASP A 150 8.37 -42.19 24.61
CA ASP A 150 8.58 -42.03 23.17
C ASP A 150 7.30 -41.59 22.44
N ASN A 151 6.85 -40.37 22.72
CA ASN A 151 6.02 -39.57 21.83
C ASN A 151 6.53 -38.13 21.91
N VAL A 152 7.35 -37.73 20.93
CA VAL A 152 7.80 -36.33 20.79
C VAL A 152 6.56 -35.44 20.79
N LYS A 153 6.34 -34.68 21.87
CA LYS A 153 5.17 -33.78 22.00
C LYS A 153 5.14 -32.84 20.79
N LYS A 154 4.11 -32.98 19.95
CA LYS A 154 3.91 -32.10 18.78
C LYS A 154 3.25 -30.78 19.21
N PHE A 155 3.68 -29.67 18.62
CA PHE A 155 3.18 -28.31 18.86
C PHE A 155 2.57 -27.69 17.60
N ASP A 156 1.67 -26.72 17.77
CA ASP A 156 1.15 -25.95 16.63
C ASP A 156 2.17 -24.88 16.20
N ILE A 157 2.89 -24.30 17.17
CA ILE A 157 3.89 -23.26 16.94
C ILE A 157 5.13 -23.55 17.79
N VAL A 158 6.32 -23.41 17.18
CA VAL A 158 7.60 -23.36 17.89
C VAL A 158 8.25 -22.00 17.63
N LEU A 159 8.64 -21.28 18.67
CA LEU A 159 9.24 -19.94 18.60
C LEU A 159 10.70 -19.99 19.08
N PHE A 160 11.63 -19.48 18.28
CA PHE A 160 12.97 -19.15 18.72
C PHE A 160 13.05 -17.66 19.03
N CYS A 161 13.17 -17.34 20.31
CA CYS A 161 13.19 -15.97 20.81
C CYS A 161 14.62 -15.43 20.94
N HIS A 162 14.75 -14.12 20.80
CA HIS A 162 15.99 -13.38 21.01
C HIS A 162 17.22 -13.91 20.24
N SER A 163 17.01 -14.41 19.01
CA SER A 163 18.02 -15.06 18.17
C SER A 163 18.49 -16.43 18.67
N MET A 164 19.00 -17.24 17.74
CA MET A 164 19.52 -18.59 18.02
C MET A 164 20.98 -18.52 18.51
N TYR A 165 21.25 -17.72 19.55
CA TYR A 165 22.60 -17.57 20.10
C TYR A 165 23.08 -18.87 20.74
N GLY A 166 24.34 -19.24 20.49
CA GLY A 166 24.92 -20.50 20.98
C GLY A 166 24.50 -21.76 20.21
N MET A 167 23.45 -21.68 19.38
CA MET A 167 22.95 -22.80 18.58
C MET A 167 23.69 -22.87 17.23
N LYS A 168 24.61 -23.83 17.08
CA LYS A 168 25.35 -24.05 15.84
C LYS A 168 25.46 -25.55 15.51
N PRO A 169 25.23 -25.98 14.26
CA PRO A 169 24.69 -25.19 13.14
C PRO A 169 23.19 -24.89 13.32
N ARG A 170 22.76 -23.65 13.00
CA ARG A 170 21.38 -23.18 13.25
C ARG A 170 20.32 -24.01 12.51
N ALA A 171 20.61 -24.44 11.27
CA ALA A 171 19.69 -25.22 10.45
C ALA A 171 19.21 -26.50 11.16
N LYS A 172 20.10 -27.26 11.81
CA LYS A 172 19.75 -28.49 12.54
C LYS A 172 18.77 -28.28 13.69
N PHE A 173 18.86 -27.15 14.38
CA PHE A 173 17.91 -26.82 15.45
C PHE A 173 16.51 -26.49 14.88
N ILE A 174 16.46 -25.84 13.71
CA ILE A 174 15.19 -25.57 13.01
C ILE A 174 14.60 -26.88 12.48
N GLU A 175 15.41 -27.78 11.90
CA GLU A 175 14.97 -29.11 11.47
C GLU A 175 14.36 -29.90 12.62
N GLN A 176 15.04 -29.96 13.78
CA GLN A 176 14.49 -30.60 14.97
C GLN A 176 13.19 -29.93 15.42
N ALA A 177 13.10 -28.60 15.36
CA ALA A 177 11.85 -27.89 15.69
C ALA A 177 10.72 -28.17 14.68
N ILE A 178 11.05 -28.38 13.39
CA ILE A 178 10.08 -28.77 12.36
C ILE A 178 9.54 -30.17 12.66
N GLU A 179 10.38 -31.11 13.10
CA GLU A 179 9.92 -32.44 13.54
C GLU A 179 9.00 -32.37 14.75
N MET A 180 9.06 -31.29 15.54
CA MET A 180 8.19 -31.05 16.69
C MET A 180 6.87 -30.34 16.34
N VAL A 181 6.63 -29.92 15.10
CA VAL A 181 5.34 -29.30 14.72
C VAL A 181 4.32 -30.33 14.21
N LYS A 182 3.02 -30.07 14.44
CA LYS A 182 1.91 -30.92 13.99
C LYS A 182 1.78 -30.93 12.47
N GLU A 183 1.51 -32.10 11.90
CA GLU A 183 1.26 -32.27 10.46
C GLU A 183 -0.25 -32.17 10.17
N GLN A 184 -0.65 -31.27 9.26
CA GLN A 184 -2.00 -31.17 8.66
C GLN A 184 -3.16 -30.78 9.62
N PRO A 185 -4.32 -30.29 9.12
CA PRO A 185 -4.61 -29.88 7.73
C PRO A 185 -3.99 -28.53 7.31
N GLU A 186 -3.58 -27.68 8.25
CA GLU A 186 -2.88 -26.41 7.93
C GLU A 186 -1.39 -26.40 8.26
N GLY A 187 -0.89 -27.47 8.90
CA GLY A 187 0.51 -27.60 9.36
C GLY A 187 0.83 -26.67 10.53
N GLY A 188 1.70 -27.11 11.44
CA GLY A 188 2.30 -26.23 12.44
C GLY A 188 3.48 -25.44 11.85
N MET A 189 3.96 -24.46 12.60
CA MET A 189 4.98 -23.51 12.13
C MET A 189 6.12 -23.34 13.12
N VAL A 190 7.34 -23.16 12.60
CA VAL A 190 8.49 -22.71 13.37
C VAL A 190 8.75 -21.26 13.01
N VAL A 191 8.87 -20.38 14.00
CA VAL A 191 9.17 -18.96 13.79
C VAL A 191 10.46 -18.61 14.51
N VAL A 192 11.36 -17.94 13.81
CA VAL A 192 12.64 -17.50 14.35
C VAL A 192 12.70 -15.98 14.30
N PHE A 193 12.94 -15.37 15.47
CA PHE A 193 13.30 -13.95 15.59
C PHE A 193 14.82 -13.85 15.62
N HIS A 194 15.43 -13.55 14.47
CA HIS A 194 16.87 -13.41 14.33
C HIS A 194 17.27 -11.94 14.38
N ARG A 195 18.40 -11.67 15.03
CA ARG A 195 19.02 -10.35 15.14
C ARG A 195 20.33 -10.41 14.38
N ASP A 196 20.42 -9.61 13.31
CA ASP A 196 21.45 -9.55 12.27
C ASP A 196 20.83 -9.73 10.87
N GLY A 197 21.40 -9.02 9.89
CA GLY A 197 20.97 -9.03 8.49
C GLY A 197 21.27 -10.33 7.75
N ALA A 198 22.21 -11.16 8.24
CA ALA A 198 22.62 -12.40 7.58
C ALA A 198 22.12 -13.65 8.33
N PHE A 199 20.97 -14.20 7.90
CA PHE A 199 20.41 -15.43 8.45
C PHE A 199 20.52 -16.58 7.45
N ARG A 200 21.66 -17.29 7.43
CA ARG A 200 21.90 -18.45 6.53
C ARG A 200 21.49 -19.77 7.19
N LEU A 201 20.75 -20.61 6.46
CA LEU A 201 20.18 -21.86 6.96
C LEU A 201 20.43 -23.09 6.06
N ASP A 202 21.58 -23.14 5.40
CA ASP A 202 22.10 -24.35 4.72
C ASP A 202 21.11 -25.08 3.79
N GLY A 203 20.22 -24.33 3.11
CA GLY A 203 19.25 -24.86 2.14
C GLY A 203 17.79 -24.96 2.60
N LEU A 204 17.49 -24.62 3.85
CA LEU A 204 16.09 -24.49 4.30
C LEU A 204 15.39 -23.32 3.60
N VAL A 205 14.16 -23.56 3.14
CA VAL A 205 13.33 -22.54 2.48
C VAL A 205 12.33 -21.96 3.46
N CYS A 206 12.33 -20.63 3.58
CA CYS A 206 11.34 -19.91 4.38
C CYS A 206 9.96 -19.98 3.71
N HIS A 207 8.93 -20.27 4.50
CA HIS A 207 7.54 -20.05 4.09
C HIS A 207 7.23 -18.55 4.03
N ARG A 208 7.72 -17.78 5.03
CA ARG A 208 7.58 -16.33 5.06
C ARG A 208 8.77 -15.67 5.75
N THR A 209 9.18 -14.51 5.25
CA THR A 209 10.22 -13.70 5.88
C THR A 209 9.76 -12.24 5.93
N ALA A 210 10.12 -11.54 7.00
CA ALA A 210 9.99 -10.09 7.13
C ALA A 210 11.27 -9.53 7.75
N SER A 211 11.60 -8.27 7.46
CA SER A 211 12.78 -7.59 8.00
C SER A 211 12.47 -6.20 8.51
N PHE A 212 13.16 -5.79 9.56
CA PHE A 212 13.16 -4.44 10.13
C PHE A 212 14.59 -3.90 10.13
N PRO A 213 15.03 -3.31 9.00
CA PRO A 213 16.43 -2.93 8.81
C PRO A 213 16.87 -1.73 9.66
N THR A 214 15.92 -0.91 10.12
CA THR A 214 16.16 0.29 10.94
C THR A 214 16.21 0.01 12.44
N GLY A 215 16.18 -1.25 12.86
CA GLY A 215 16.30 -1.60 14.28
C GLY A 215 17.59 -1.06 14.89
N ALA A 216 17.51 -0.57 16.12
CA ALA A 216 18.62 0.02 16.85
C ALA A 216 18.58 -0.36 18.33
N VAL A 217 19.76 -0.48 18.93
CA VAL A 217 19.96 -0.66 20.37
C VAL A 217 20.73 0.54 20.87
N CYS A 218 20.19 1.23 21.88
CA CYS A 218 20.86 2.34 22.54
C CYS A 218 21.21 1.97 23.98
N VAL A 219 22.40 2.38 24.42
CA VAL A 219 22.94 2.19 25.77
C VAL A 219 23.37 3.55 26.32
N ALA A 220 23.21 3.80 27.62
CA ALA A 220 23.69 5.05 28.20
C ALA A 220 25.21 5.14 28.07
N ASP A 221 25.73 6.34 27.81
CA ASP A 221 27.17 6.60 27.77
C ASP A 221 27.78 6.70 29.19
N GLU A 222 27.45 5.73 30.03
CA GLU A 222 27.97 5.56 31.38
C GLU A 222 28.92 4.38 31.44
N ASN A 223 30.04 4.53 32.16
CA ASN A 223 31.09 3.50 32.15
C ASN A 223 30.58 2.12 32.62
N ASP A 224 29.70 2.08 33.62
CA ASP A 224 29.18 0.83 34.17
C ASP A 224 28.19 0.15 33.23
N GLU A 225 27.26 0.89 32.60
CA GLU A 225 26.37 0.34 31.57
C GLU A 225 27.17 -0.17 30.37
N LEU A 226 28.16 0.58 29.90
CA LEU A 226 29.01 0.16 28.79
C LEU A 226 29.83 -1.09 29.11
N ASN A 227 30.29 -1.26 30.36
CA ASN A 227 30.97 -2.49 30.77
C ASN A 227 30.03 -3.69 30.71
N GLN A 228 28.82 -3.56 31.25
CA GLN A 228 27.80 -4.63 31.23
C GLN A 228 27.40 -4.98 29.80
N PHE A 229 27.14 -3.95 28.98
CA PHE A 229 26.78 -4.12 27.57
C PHE A 229 27.89 -4.76 26.75
N ALA A 230 29.13 -4.26 26.83
CA ALA A 230 30.26 -4.83 26.08
C ALA A 230 30.56 -6.27 26.47
N SER A 231 30.48 -6.59 27.77
CA SER A 231 30.68 -7.96 28.27
C SER A 231 29.59 -8.91 27.77
N PHE A 232 28.34 -8.45 27.72
CA PHE A 232 27.23 -9.20 27.15
C PHE A 232 27.39 -9.44 25.65
N ILE A 233 27.74 -8.41 24.88
CA ILE A 233 27.95 -8.51 23.43
C ILE A 233 29.11 -9.47 23.09
N THR A 234 30.20 -9.43 23.86
CA THR A 234 31.34 -10.34 23.65
C THR A 234 31.07 -11.76 24.14
N GLY A 235 30.27 -11.91 25.20
CA GLY A 235 29.84 -13.17 25.80
C GLY A 235 30.80 -13.73 26.85
N PHE A 236 31.77 -12.94 27.33
CA PHE A 236 32.74 -13.37 28.33
C PHE A 236 33.30 -12.19 29.13
N LEU A 237 33.97 -12.52 30.24
CA LEU A 237 34.79 -11.59 31.00
C LEU A 237 36.21 -12.16 31.18
N PRO A 238 37.24 -11.31 31.30
CA PRO A 238 38.56 -11.75 31.73
C PRO A 238 38.49 -12.40 33.13
N ALA A 239 39.22 -13.51 33.32
CA ALA A 239 39.24 -14.19 34.62
C ALA A 239 40.10 -13.44 35.66
N ASP A 240 41.12 -12.71 35.20
CA ASP A 240 41.94 -11.82 36.02
C ASP A 240 41.29 -10.43 36.14
N VAL A 241 41.10 -9.98 37.38
CA VAL A 241 40.44 -8.73 37.73
C VAL A 241 41.26 -7.50 37.30
N GLU A 242 42.59 -7.55 37.37
CA GLU A 242 43.43 -6.40 36.98
C GLU A 242 43.57 -6.27 35.47
N ALA A 243 43.86 -7.38 34.78
CA ALA A 243 43.83 -7.42 33.31
C ALA A 243 42.43 -7.06 32.75
N GLY A 244 41.38 -7.40 33.51
CA GLY A 244 39.99 -7.09 33.18
C GLY A 244 39.65 -5.60 33.16
N LYS A 245 40.21 -4.81 34.07
CA LYS A 245 39.99 -3.35 34.11
C LYS A 245 40.55 -2.64 32.87
N GLY A 246 41.74 -3.06 32.42
CA GLY A 246 42.38 -2.54 31.21
C GLY A 246 41.56 -2.84 29.95
N LEU A 247 41.12 -4.09 29.79
CA LEU A 247 40.30 -4.48 28.64
C LEU A 247 38.95 -3.75 28.61
N GLN A 248 38.28 -3.63 29.76
CA GLN A 248 37.02 -2.90 29.86
C GLN A 248 37.18 -1.42 29.48
N ALA A 249 38.31 -0.79 29.82
CA ALA A 249 38.59 0.57 29.37
C ALA A 249 38.71 0.68 27.84
N GLU A 250 39.40 -0.26 27.20
CA GLU A 250 39.47 -0.35 25.74
C GLU A 250 38.09 -0.62 25.11
N TRP A 251 37.29 -1.50 25.71
CA TRP A 251 35.92 -1.76 25.24
C TRP A 251 35.04 -0.51 25.30
N ARG A 252 35.07 0.26 26.39
CA ARG A 252 34.34 1.53 26.49
C ARG A 252 34.77 2.52 25.40
N LYS A 253 36.08 2.63 25.16
CA LYS A 253 36.63 3.49 24.10
C LYS A 253 36.13 3.04 22.71
N MET A 254 36.09 1.74 22.46
CA MET A 254 35.56 1.18 21.22
C MET A 254 34.05 1.45 21.06
N CYS A 255 33.24 1.23 22.10
CA CYS A 255 31.81 1.55 22.06
C CYS A 255 31.56 3.02 21.69
N ARG A 256 32.28 3.95 22.32
CA ARG A 256 32.20 5.40 22.01
C ARG A 256 32.68 5.75 20.61
N ALA A 257 33.69 5.05 20.10
CA ALA A 257 34.26 5.32 18.78
C ALA A 257 33.33 4.88 17.63
N VAL A 258 32.54 3.83 17.82
CA VAL A 258 31.71 3.25 16.74
C VAL A 258 30.20 3.43 16.95
N GLY A 259 29.79 3.82 18.16
CA GLY A 259 28.41 4.17 18.50
C GLY A 259 28.02 5.54 17.96
N SER A 260 26.76 5.69 17.55
CA SER A 260 26.21 6.96 17.08
C SER A 260 25.46 7.66 18.21
N ARG A 261 25.58 8.98 18.32
CA ARG A 261 24.73 9.81 19.19
C ARG A 261 23.61 10.42 18.35
N GLN A 262 22.41 10.47 18.89
CA GLN A 262 21.29 11.20 18.27
C GLN A 262 21.19 12.58 18.94
N GLU A 263 20.89 13.65 18.18
CA GLU A 263 20.78 15.01 18.74
C GLU A 263 19.76 15.12 19.87
N ALA A 264 18.65 14.37 19.78
CA ALA A 264 17.62 14.34 20.80
C ALA A 264 18.07 13.67 22.12
N HIS A 265 19.07 12.80 22.07
CA HIS A 265 19.56 12.00 23.21
C HIS A 265 21.09 11.89 23.16
N PRO A 266 21.83 12.98 23.44
CA PRO A 266 23.29 13.02 23.33
C PRO A 266 24.01 12.09 24.32
N ASP A 267 23.31 11.70 25.39
CA ASP A 267 23.82 10.88 26.49
C ASP A 267 23.76 9.37 26.19
N GLN A 268 23.29 8.98 25.00
CA GLN A 268 23.14 7.58 24.59
C GLN A 268 23.99 7.26 23.36
N LEU A 269 24.56 6.06 23.36
CA LEU A 269 25.22 5.47 22.21
C LEU A 269 24.28 4.45 21.57
N CYS A 270 23.93 4.66 20.31
CA CYS A 270 23.10 3.77 19.54
C CYS A 270 23.93 2.93 18.55
N PHE A 271 23.50 1.69 18.35
CA PHE A 271 24.07 0.69 17.44
C PHE A 271 22.97 0.07 16.59
N SER A 272 23.27 -0.23 15.32
CA SER A 272 22.31 -0.86 14.40
C SER A 272 22.10 -2.33 14.77
N SER A 273 20.84 -2.72 14.92
CA SER A 273 20.37 -4.05 15.28
C SER A 273 19.17 -4.42 14.37
N PRO A 274 19.42 -4.74 13.09
CA PRO A 274 18.34 -5.14 12.20
C PRO A 274 17.72 -6.45 12.68
N ALA A 275 16.38 -6.51 12.64
CA ALA A 275 15.63 -7.70 13.04
C ALA A 275 15.05 -8.42 11.81
N ILE A 276 15.06 -9.75 11.84
CA ILE A 276 14.45 -10.60 10.82
C ILE A 276 13.50 -11.58 11.53
N MET A 277 12.29 -11.70 11.01
CA MET A 277 11.36 -12.77 11.38
C MET A 277 11.27 -13.75 10.21
N SER A 278 11.65 -15.00 10.43
CA SER A 278 11.55 -16.08 9.44
C SER A 278 10.62 -17.17 9.95
N ALA A 279 9.70 -17.62 9.10
CA ALA A 279 8.75 -18.67 9.41
C ALA A 279 8.93 -19.87 8.47
N PHE A 280 8.89 -21.07 9.05
CA PHE A 280 9.11 -22.35 8.40
C PHE A 280 7.91 -23.26 8.67
N THR A 281 7.63 -24.13 7.71
CA THR A 281 6.64 -25.21 7.83
C THR A 281 7.36 -26.54 7.65
N THR A 282 6.61 -27.65 7.72
CA THR A 282 7.12 -29.00 7.40
C THR A 282 7.72 -29.12 6.00
N ASN A 283 7.42 -28.19 5.09
CA ASN A 283 7.91 -28.21 3.72
C ASN A 283 9.24 -27.46 3.54
N ALA A 284 9.84 -26.91 4.60
CA ALA A 284 11.07 -26.11 4.49
C ALA A 284 12.27 -26.87 3.88
N ALA A 285 12.30 -28.20 4.03
CA ALA A 285 13.34 -29.07 3.48
C ALA A 285 13.07 -29.56 2.04
N ALA A 286 11.97 -29.12 1.40
CA ALA A 286 11.53 -29.62 0.09
C ALA A 286 12.41 -29.18 -1.10
N LEU A 287 13.45 -28.37 -0.86
CA LEU A 287 14.32 -27.82 -1.91
C LEU A 287 15.02 -28.91 -2.74
N SER A 288 15.40 -30.03 -2.12
CA SER A 288 16.07 -31.14 -2.78
C SER A 288 15.24 -31.72 -3.94
N GLU A 289 13.91 -31.77 -3.82
CA GLU A 289 13.00 -32.22 -4.87
C GLU A 289 13.13 -31.38 -6.16
N LEU A 290 13.32 -30.07 -6.01
CA LEU A 290 13.42 -29.13 -7.13
C LEU A 290 14.83 -29.15 -7.74
N VAL A 291 15.87 -29.13 -6.91
CA VAL A 291 17.27 -29.06 -7.36
C VAL A 291 17.71 -30.32 -8.13
N MET A 292 17.04 -31.46 -7.91
CA MET A 292 17.25 -32.66 -8.73
C MET A 292 16.71 -32.53 -10.17
N GLN A 293 15.78 -31.62 -10.41
CA GLN A 293 15.05 -31.51 -11.68
C GLN A 293 15.41 -30.25 -12.48
N VAL A 294 15.93 -29.22 -11.82
CA VAL A 294 16.25 -27.93 -12.44
C VAL A 294 17.71 -27.57 -12.16
N PRO A 295 18.50 -27.19 -13.18
CA PRO A 295 19.90 -26.80 -13.02
C PRO A 295 20.09 -25.67 -12.00
N LEU A 296 21.23 -25.64 -11.33
CA LEU A 296 21.61 -24.54 -10.43
C LEU A 296 22.37 -23.42 -11.15
N SER A 297 22.32 -22.22 -10.60
CA SER A 297 23.13 -21.07 -11.02
C SER A 297 23.87 -20.47 -9.85
N ASN A 298 25.10 -20.04 -10.10
CA ASN A 298 25.90 -19.33 -9.09
C ASN A 298 25.46 -17.86 -9.09
N GLY A 299 24.97 -17.39 -7.94
CA GLY A 299 24.42 -16.03 -7.75
C GLY A 299 25.40 -14.87 -7.98
N GLU A 300 26.67 -15.15 -8.29
CA GLU A 300 27.71 -14.15 -8.56
C GLU A 300 27.38 -13.22 -9.74
N LYS A 301 26.50 -13.66 -10.65
CA LYS A 301 26.08 -12.90 -11.84
C LYS A 301 25.01 -11.83 -11.56
N VAL A 302 24.37 -11.83 -10.38
CA VAL A 302 23.29 -10.87 -10.05
C VAL A 302 23.85 -9.46 -9.97
N LYS A 303 23.42 -8.48 -10.77
CA LYS A 303 24.06 -7.15 -10.84
C LYS A 303 23.86 -6.30 -9.58
N ASN A 304 22.67 -6.34 -8.99
CA ASN A 304 22.34 -5.59 -7.79
C ASN A 304 23.11 -6.12 -6.57
N ARG A 305 23.90 -5.26 -5.91
CA ARG A 305 24.76 -5.65 -4.78
C ARG A 305 23.97 -5.89 -3.50
N GLU A 306 22.97 -5.08 -3.21
CA GLU A 306 22.13 -5.21 -2.02
C GLU A 306 21.37 -6.54 -2.04
N ALA A 307 20.85 -6.94 -3.22
CA ALA A 307 20.21 -8.23 -3.40
C ALA A 307 21.15 -9.42 -3.11
N ARG A 308 22.45 -9.33 -3.46
CA ARG A 308 23.44 -10.39 -3.18
C ARG A 308 23.66 -10.64 -1.69
N LEU A 309 23.45 -9.63 -0.84
CA LEU A 309 23.63 -9.74 0.60
C LEU A 309 22.51 -10.57 1.26
N ARG A 310 21.39 -10.79 0.57
CA ARG A 310 20.21 -11.52 1.10
C ARG A 310 20.24 -13.02 0.80
N HIS A 311 21.41 -13.65 0.87
CA HIS A 311 21.64 -15.11 0.80
C HIS A 311 20.41 -16.02 0.54
N PRO A 312 20.03 -16.27 -0.73
CA PRO A 312 18.90 -17.14 -1.07
C PRO A 312 19.14 -18.59 -0.65
N ALA A 313 18.05 -19.37 -0.52
CA ALA A 313 18.17 -20.80 -0.22
C ALA A 313 18.87 -21.53 -1.37
N SER A 314 18.49 -21.19 -2.61
CA SER A 314 19.16 -21.61 -3.83
C SER A 314 18.72 -20.73 -5.00
N ILE A 315 19.50 -20.74 -6.08
CA ILE A 315 19.13 -20.12 -7.35
C ILE A 315 19.09 -21.22 -8.41
N VAL A 316 17.89 -21.51 -8.90
CA VAL A 316 17.66 -22.46 -10.00
C VAL A 316 17.62 -21.71 -11.32
N ARG A 317 18.16 -22.31 -12.37
CA ARG A 317 18.26 -21.75 -13.72
C ARG A 317 17.56 -22.67 -14.70
N PRO A 318 16.23 -22.55 -14.85
CA PRO A 318 15.50 -23.29 -15.86
C PRO A 318 16.01 -22.94 -17.27
N THR A 319 16.26 -23.95 -18.09
CA THR A 319 16.69 -23.83 -19.49
C THR A 319 15.56 -24.07 -20.49
N GLU A 320 14.42 -24.58 -20.01
CA GLU A 320 13.24 -24.90 -20.81
C GLU A 320 11.96 -24.47 -20.07
N VAL A 321 10.89 -24.17 -20.82
CA VAL A 321 9.60 -23.72 -20.25
C VAL A 321 9.05 -24.72 -19.24
N ARG A 322 9.20 -26.02 -19.50
CA ARG A 322 8.80 -27.10 -18.58
C ARG A 322 9.48 -27.02 -17.23
N GLN A 323 10.76 -26.60 -17.17
CA GLN A 323 11.46 -26.45 -15.90
C GLN A 323 10.94 -25.23 -15.11
N VAL A 324 10.51 -24.16 -15.78
CA VAL A 324 9.81 -23.05 -15.13
C VAL A 324 8.48 -23.53 -14.54
N GLN A 325 7.73 -24.38 -15.27
CA GLN A 325 6.52 -25.03 -14.76
C GLN A 325 6.80 -25.85 -13.50
N LEU A 326 7.87 -26.63 -13.48
CA LEU A 326 8.28 -27.41 -12.30
C LEU A 326 8.57 -26.52 -11.09
N CYS A 327 9.22 -25.36 -11.27
CA CYS A 327 9.42 -24.40 -10.18
C CYS A 327 8.09 -23.92 -9.57
N VAL A 328 7.11 -23.55 -10.41
CA VAL A 328 5.80 -23.09 -9.95
C VAL A 328 4.99 -24.22 -9.31
N GLN A 329 4.98 -25.41 -9.92
CA GLN A 329 4.30 -26.59 -9.36
C GLN A 329 4.90 -26.99 -8.02
N TRP A 330 6.22 -26.92 -7.87
CA TRP A 330 6.90 -27.14 -6.60
C TRP A 330 6.47 -26.10 -5.55
N ALA A 331 6.44 -24.81 -5.92
CA ALA A 331 6.01 -23.74 -5.02
C ALA A 331 4.54 -23.91 -4.58
N LEU A 332 3.65 -24.29 -5.50
CA LEU A 332 2.24 -24.58 -5.23
C LEU A 332 2.07 -25.80 -4.32
N LYS A 333 2.73 -26.91 -4.64
CA LYS A 333 2.69 -28.16 -3.86
C LYS A 333 3.11 -27.94 -2.41
N HIS A 334 4.17 -27.17 -2.21
CA HIS A 334 4.79 -26.97 -0.90
C HIS A 334 4.33 -25.68 -0.19
N ARG A 335 3.50 -24.86 -0.83
CA ARG A 335 3.07 -23.53 -0.34
C ARG A 335 4.26 -22.64 0.03
N LEU A 336 5.23 -22.57 -0.87
CA LEU A 336 6.46 -21.77 -0.74
C LEU A 336 6.46 -20.64 -1.78
N SER A 337 7.28 -19.62 -1.53
CA SER A 337 7.43 -18.46 -2.42
C SER A 337 8.69 -18.55 -3.27
N LEU A 338 8.67 -17.83 -4.40
CA LEU A 338 9.76 -17.72 -5.36
C LEU A 338 10.14 -16.24 -5.56
N THR A 339 11.40 -15.98 -5.88
CA THR A 339 11.84 -14.71 -6.48
C THR A 339 12.28 -14.93 -7.92
N ILE A 340 12.18 -13.89 -8.75
CA ILE A 340 12.53 -13.98 -10.18
C ILE A 340 13.76 -13.13 -10.46
N VAL A 341 14.74 -13.72 -11.14
CA VAL A 341 15.97 -13.08 -11.57
C VAL A 341 15.95 -13.00 -13.09
N GLY A 342 15.58 -11.82 -13.62
CA GLY A 342 15.73 -11.48 -15.04
C GLY A 342 17.06 -10.77 -15.29
N GLY A 343 17.02 -9.46 -15.60
CA GLY A 343 18.21 -8.63 -15.75
C GLY A 343 19.04 -8.41 -14.47
N SER A 344 18.57 -8.89 -13.32
CA SER A 344 19.31 -8.85 -12.04
C SER A 344 19.62 -7.47 -11.44
N HIS A 345 18.90 -6.42 -11.86
CA HIS A 345 19.08 -5.05 -11.34
C HIS A 345 18.14 -4.68 -10.18
N SER A 346 17.02 -5.38 -10.03
CA SER A 346 16.04 -5.08 -8.97
C SER A 346 16.54 -5.54 -7.61
N ASP A 347 16.24 -4.75 -6.56
CA ASP A 347 16.42 -5.19 -5.18
C ASP A 347 15.52 -6.41 -4.87
N HIS A 348 14.40 -6.61 -5.55
CA HIS A 348 13.47 -7.73 -5.28
C HIS A 348 13.92 -9.09 -5.82
N CYS A 349 14.99 -9.15 -6.63
CA CYS A 349 15.32 -10.38 -7.36
C CYS A 349 15.84 -11.53 -6.47
N LEU A 350 16.38 -11.23 -5.28
CA LEU A 350 16.83 -12.22 -4.30
C LEU A 350 16.35 -11.88 -2.89
N TRP A 351 16.08 -12.93 -2.11
CA TRP A 351 15.63 -12.87 -0.73
C TRP A 351 16.23 -13.99 0.12
N SER A 352 16.45 -13.71 1.41
CA SER A 352 17.09 -14.64 2.33
C SER A 352 16.26 -15.91 2.50
N ASN A 353 16.91 -17.06 2.27
CA ASN A 353 16.30 -18.39 2.36
C ASN A 353 15.05 -18.57 1.47
N VAL A 354 14.95 -17.84 0.36
CA VAL A 354 13.92 -18.03 -0.69
C VAL A 354 14.58 -18.59 -1.93
N VAL A 355 13.85 -19.34 -2.75
CA VAL A 355 14.35 -19.87 -4.03
C VAL A 355 14.25 -18.79 -5.12
N GLY A 356 15.38 -18.47 -5.75
CA GLY A 356 15.43 -17.59 -6.91
C GLY A 356 15.35 -18.36 -8.22
N VAL A 357 14.54 -17.89 -9.17
CA VAL A 357 14.41 -18.45 -10.53
C VAL A 357 15.15 -17.54 -11.51
N ASP A 358 16.31 -18.00 -11.96
CA ASP A 358 17.20 -17.33 -12.92
C ASP A 358 16.75 -17.60 -14.36
N MET A 359 16.15 -16.58 -14.96
CA MET A 359 15.61 -16.63 -16.32
C MET A 359 16.69 -16.36 -17.39
N SER A 360 17.97 -16.23 -17.02
CA SER A 360 19.04 -15.88 -17.96
C SER A 360 19.38 -16.95 -19.01
N ALA A 361 18.78 -18.14 -18.96
CA ALA A 361 18.84 -19.09 -20.07
C ALA A 361 17.84 -18.78 -21.19
N PHE A 362 16.80 -17.98 -20.92
CA PHE A 362 15.86 -17.49 -21.93
C PHE A 362 16.40 -16.20 -22.55
N ASP A 363 17.54 -16.28 -23.23
CA ASP A 363 18.30 -15.15 -23.78
C ASP A 363 18.16 -14.99 -25.31
N GLN A 364 17.27 -15.78 -25.92
CA GLN A 364 17.03 -15.78 -27.36
C GLN A 364 16.21 -14.56 -27.81
N ILE A 365 16.57 -14.03 -28.97
CA ILE A 365 15.92 -12.88 -29.61
C ILE A 365 15.62 -13.26 -31.06
N HIS A 366 14.37 -13.11 -31.50
CA HIS A 366 13.93 -13.42 -32.85
C HIS A 366 13.27 -12.19 -33.48
N ILE A 367 13.62 -11.90 -34.73
CA ILE A 367 13.05 -10.80 -35.50
C ILE A 367 12.14 -11.39 -36.55
N LEU A 368 10.90 -10.89 -36.61
CA LEU A 368 9.90 -11.31 -37.56
C LEU A 368 9.58 -10.13 -38.48
N THR A 369 10.06 -10.22 -39.71
CA THR A 369 9.67 -9.33 -40.79
C THR A 369 8.48 -9.94 -41.52
N THR A 370 7.39 -9.19 -41.63
CA THR A 370 6.30 -9.55 -42.54
C THR A 370 6.82 -9.40 -43.98
N GLY A 371 6.60 -10.42 -44.81
CA GLY A 371 7.24 -10.55 -46.13
C GLY A 371 7.08 -9.31 -47.01
N SER A 372 8.13 -9.00 -47.75
CA SER A 372 8.14 -8.00 -48.81
C SER A 372 7.05 -8.29 -49.83
N ASP A 373 6.03 -7.45 -49.91
CA ASP A 373 5.32 -7.29 -51.18
C ASP A 373 6.35 -6.83 -52.22
N GLU A 374 6.44 -7.53 -53.36
CA GLU A 374 7.38 -7.30 -54.48
C GLU A 374 7.22 -5.93 -55.18
N LYS A 375 6.65 -4.92 -54.52
CA LYS A 375 6.48 -3.56 -55.02
C LYS A 375 6.94 -2.54 -54.00
N GLY A 376 8.26 -2.44 -53.80
CA GLY A 376 9.03 -1.19 -53.62
C GLY A 376 8.48 -0.07 -52.72
N HIS A 377 7.63 -0.35 -51.74
CA HIS A 377 7.16 0.64 -50.77
C HIS A 377 7.76 0.36 -49.38
N ASN A 378 8.09 1.45 -48.69
CA ASN A 378 8.74 1.51 -47.37
C ASN A 378 8.38 0.33 -46.45
N PRO A 379 9.35 -0.27 -45.73
CA PRO A 379 9.09 -1.32 -44.75
C PRO A 379 8.21 -0.75 -43.64
N SER A 380 6.88 -0.88 -43.80
CA SER A 380 5.89 -0.29 -42.93
C SER A 380 5.68 -1.18 -41.70
N SER A 381 6.15 -0.68 -40.55
CA SER A 381 5.52 -0.72 -39.21
C SER A 381 4.96 -2.02 -38.59
N ASN A 382 5.09 -3.19 -39.22
CA ASN A 382 4.54 -4.48 -38.76
C ASN A 382 5.61 -5.52 -38.40
N SER A 383 6.86 -5.13 -38.23
CA SER A 383 7.90 -6.04 -37.72
C SER A 383 7.77 -6.23 -36.21
N LEU A 384 7.97 -7.47 -35.76
CA LEU A 384 7.89 -7.86 -34.36
C LEU A 384 9.23 -8.43 -33.88
N VAL A 385 9.55 -8.22 -32.61
CA VAL A 385 10.70 -8.82 -31.95
C VAL A 385 10.21 -9.68 -30.79
N VAL A 386 10.54 -10.96 -30.81
CA VAL A 386 10.31 -11.86 -29.68
C VAL A 386 11.62 -11.97 -28.89
N ALA A 387 11.61 -11.49 -27.65
CA ALA A 387 12.77 -11.54 -26.75
C ALA A 387 12.44 -12.36 -25.50
N GLY A 388 13.33 -13.27 -25.14
CA GLY A 388 13.24 -14.01 -23.87
C GLY A 388 13.44 -13.10 -22.65
N ALA A 389 12.91 -13.51 -21.50
CA ALA A 389 12.98 -12.73 -20.27
C ALA A 389 14.40 -12.59 -19.68
N GLY A 390 15.32 -13.43 -20.12
CA GLY A 390 16.76 -13.35 -19.80
C GLY A 390 17.53 -12.34 -20.66
N CYS A 391 16.93 -11.82 -21.74
CA CYS A 391 17.58 -10.87 -22.62
C CYS A 391 17.86 -9.53 -21.91
N LYS A 392 18.99 -8.93 -22.30
CA LYS A 392 19.38 -7.57 -21.90
C LYS A 392 19.08 -6.58 -23.02
N THR A 393 18.84 -5.33 -22.64
CA THR A 393 18.54 -4.24 -23.57
C THR A 393 19.57 -4.16 -24.70
N GLU A 394 20.87 -4.19 -24.37
CA GLU A 394 21.95 -4.15 -25.36
C GLU A 394 21.84 -5.25 -26.43
N GLY A 395 21.56 -6.49 -26.01
CA GLY A 395 21.45 -7.62 -26.92
C GLY A 395 20.27 -7.47 -27.90
N ILE A 396 19.14 -6.95 -27.40
CA ILE A 396 17.97 -6.67 -28.25
C ILE A 396 18.31 -5.57 -29.25
N ILE A 397 18.83 -4.44 -28.78
CA ILE A 397 19.12 -3.27 -29.62
C ILE A 397 20.19 -3.59 -30.68
N ARG A 398 21.32 -4.21 -30.31
CA ARG A 398 22.35 -4.61 -31.30
C ARG A 398 21.78 -5.52 -32.38
N LYS A 399 20.94 -6.49 -32.01
CA LYS A 399 20.37 -7.45 -32.97
C LYS A 399 19.33 -6.79 -33.88
N THR A 400 18.48 -5.92 -33.36
CA THR A 400 17.49 -5.20 -34.17
C THR A 400 18.13 -4.17 -35.07
N MET A 401 19.16 -3.47 -34.60
CA MET A 401 19.83 -2.44 -35.39
C MET A 401 20.60 -3.00 -36.58
N ALA A 402 21.10 -4.23 -36.48
CA ALA A 402 21.71 -4.95 -37.60
C ALA A 402 20.76 -5.12 -38.81
N VAL A 403 19.45 -4.96 -38.62
CA VAL A 403 18.42 -4.99 -39.68
C VAL A 403 17.69 -3.66 -39.84
N GLY A 404 18.23 -2.55 -39.32
CA GLY A 404 17.66 -1.21 -39.44
C GLY A 404 16.43 -0.95 -38.55
N LEU A 405 16.21 -1.76 -37.52
CA LEU A 405 15.08 -1.65 -36.59
C LEU A 405 15.56 -1.40 -35.14
N THR A 406 14.65 -0.94 -34.29
CA THR A 406 14.89 -0.84 -32.85
C THR A 406 13.59 -1.06 -32.05
N VAL A 407 13.73 -1.20 -30.73
CA VAL A 407 12.62 -1.23 -29.76
C VAL A 407 12.88 -0.11 -28.75
N PRO A 408 11.87 0.70 -28.37
CA PRO A 408 12.06 1.79 -27.41
C PRO A 408 12.26 1.24 -25.99
N LEU A 409 13.43 0.68 -25.71
CA LEU A 409 13.80 0.11 -24.42
C LEU A 409 14.44 1.16 -23.49
N GLY A 410 14.82 0.74 -22.28
CA GLY A 410 15.48 1.60 -21.31
C GLY A 410 16.91 1.99 -21.70
N ALA A 411 17.42 3.04 -21.07
CA ALA A 411 18.72 3.61 -21.41
C ALA A 411 19.92 2.70 -21.06
N ARG A 412 19.85 1.94 -19.96
CA ARG A 412 21.01 1.17 -19.49
C ARG A 412 21.22 -0.17 -20.23
N PRO A 413 22.41 -0.44 -20.82
CA PRO A 413 22.65 -1.62 -21.68
C PRO A 413 22.45 -2.96 -20.96
N SER A 414 22.91 -3.05 -19.71
CA SER A 414 22.92 -4.31 -18.95
C SER A 414 21.58 -4.71 -18.29
N VAL A 415 20.57 -3.84 -18.37
CA VAL A 415 19.26 -4.06 -17.75
C VAL A 415 18.42 -5.04 -18.59
N GLY A 416 17.50 -5.78 -17.95
CA GLY A 416 16.67 -6.81 -18.61
C GLY A 416 15.19 -6.72 -18.21
N ALA A 417 14.46 -7.83 -18.32
CA ALA A 417 12.98 -7.92 -18.24
C ALA A 417 12.29 -7.07 -17.17
N GLY A 418 12.83 -7.04 -15.95
CA GLY A 418 12.24 -6.27 -14.85
C GLY A 418 11.94 -4.80 -15.21
N LEU A 419 12.81 -4.16 -16.00
CA LEU A 419 12.62 -2.74 -16.35
C LEU A 419 11.45 -2.52 -17.31
N TRP A 420 11.41 -3.25 -18.41
CA TRP A 420 10.42 -3.04 -19.47
C TRP A 420 9.05 -3.66 -19.13
N LEU A 421 8.99 -4.55 -18.14
CA LEU A 421 7.73 -4.97 -17.49
C LEU A 421 7.21 -3.96 -16.46
N GLN A 422 8.01 -2.97 -16.06
CA GLN A 422 7.67 -1.96 -15.05
C GLN A 422 7.55 -0.54 -15.63
N GLY A 423 7.43 -0.41 -16.95
CA GLY A 423 7.48 0.86 -17.66
C GLY A 423 8.66 0.85 -18.63
N GLY A 424 9.83 1.24 -18.17
CA GLY A 424 11.05 1.33 -18.97
C GLY A 424 11.20 2.70 -19.60
N ILE A 425 11.95 3.56 -18.91
CA ILE A 425 12.30 4.92 -19.34
C ILE A 425 13.65 4.85 -20.07
N GLY A 426 13.70 5.41 -21.27
CA GLY A 426 14.90 5.50 -22.11
C GLY A 426 14.82 6.64 -23.10
N HIS A 427 15.84 6.79 -23.94
CA HIS A 427 16.01 7.93 -24.87
C HIS A 427 14.85 8.12 -25.86
N LEU A 428 14.19 7.01 -26.22
CA LEU A 428 13.07 7.03 -27.16
C LEU A 428 11.70 7.23 -26.48
N ALA A 429 11.66 7.40 -25.16
CA ALA A 429 10.41 7.42 -24.42
C ALA A 429 9.51 8.61 -24.81
N ARG A 430 10.09 9.80 -25.02
CA ARG A 430 9.35 10.98 -25.48
C ARG A 430 8.77 10.81 -26.89
N LEU A 431 9.41 10.02 -27.74
CA LEU A 431 9.00 9.84 -29.14
C LEU A 431 7.98 8.71 -29.31
N TYR A 432 8.16 7.58 -28.61
CA TYR A 432 7.38 6.35 -28.82
C TYR A 432 6.67 5.81 -27.57
N GLY A 433 6.80 6.46 -26.41
CA GLY A 433 6.26 5.99 -25.14
C GLY A 433 7.23 5.07 -24.40
N LEU A 434 6.79 4.54 -23.25
CA LEU A 434 7.62 3.69 -22.40
C LEU A 434 7.87 2.33 -23.07
N ALA A 435 8.90 1.60 -22.63
CA ALA A 435 9.20 0.27 -23.17
C ALA A 435 8.02 -0.70 -23.06
N CYS A 436 7.23 -0.59 -21.99
CA CYS A 436 6.04 -1.38 -21.80
C CYS A 436 4.97 -1.07 -22.86
N ASP A 437 4.92 0.13 -23.43
CA ASP A 437 3.94 0.52 -24.44
C ASP A 437 4.15 -0.24 -25.76
N ALA A 438 5.40 -0.60 -26.07
CA ALA A 438 5.77 -1.42 -27.22
C ALA A 438 5.45 -2.92 -27.06
N ILE A 439 5.04 -3.38 -25.87
CA ILE A 439 4.66 -4.78 -25.63
C ILE A 439 3.28 -5.04 -26.24
N VAL A 440 3.23 -6.03 -27.14
CA VAL A 440 1.99 -6.47 -27.83
C VAL A 440 1.59 -7.90 -27.46
N GLY A 441 2.50 -8.70 -26.90
CA GLY A 441 2.19 -10.06 -26.45
C GLY A 441 3.27 -10.65 -25.54
N ALA A 442 2.95 -11.74 -24.84
CA ALA A 442 3.80 -12.37 -23.85
C ALA A 442 3.54 -13.88 -23.75
N VAL A 443 4.57 -14.66 -23.43
CA VAL A 443 4.42 -16.02 -22.92
C VAL A 443 4.65 -15.97 -21.42
N VAL A 444 3.63 -16.33 -20.64
CA VAL A 444 3.62 -16.20 -19.18
C VAL A 444 3.20 -17.50 -18.54
N LEU A 445 3.89 -17.87 -17.48
CA LEU A 445 3.50 -18.97 -16.63
C LEU A 445 2.60 -18.47 -15.50
N SER A 446 1.35 -18.97 -15.46
CA SER A 446 0.41 -18.69 -14.36
C SER A 446 0.92 -19.32 -13.07
N VAL A 447 0.98 -18.52 -12.01
CA VAL A 447 1.32 -19.00 -10.66
C VAL A 447 0.12 -19.47 -9.86
N GLU A 448 -1.09 -19.28 -10.37
CA GLU A 448 -2.31 -19.89 -9.84
C GLU A 448 -2.42 -21.36 -10.26
N SER A 449 -2.20 -21.66 -11.54
CA SER A 449 -2.48 -22.98 -12.13
C SER A 449 -1.24 -23.76 -12.58
N GLY A 450 -0.08 -23.11 -12.71
CA GLY A 450 1.12 -23.71 -13.31
C GLY A 450 1.02 -23.92 -14.83
N GLN A 451 0.00 -23.35 -15.48
CA GLN A 451 -0.18 -23.43 -16.94
C GLN A 451 0.59 -22.34 -17.67
N VAL A 452 1.12 -22.69 -18.85
CA VAL A 452 1.74 -21.73 -19.78
C VAL A 452 0.65 -21.06 -20.60
N MET A 453 0.65 -19.74 -20.62
CA MET A 453 -0.33 -18.93 -21.32
C MET A 453 0.36 -18.07 -22.37
N CYS A 454 -0.26 -17.99 -23.56
CA CYS A 454 0.08 -16.98 -24.54
C CYS A 454 -0.90 -15.82 -24.37
N VAL A 455 -0.38 -14.64 -24.06
CA VAL A 455 -1.14 -13.43 -23.77
C VAL A 455 -0.92 -12.42 -24.89
N GLY A 456 -1.99 -11.87 -25.47
CA GLY A 456 -1.93 -10.92 -26.56
C GLY A 456 -1.36 -11.50 -27.86
N GLN A 457 -0.62 -10.69 -28.61
CA GLN A 457 -0.07 -11.05 -29.92
C GLN A 457 1.22 -11.85 -29.81
N VAL A 458 1.11 -13.16 -29.58
CA VAL A 458 2.24 -14.10 -29.65
C VAL A 458 2.28 -14.79 -31.01
N PRO A 459 3.36 -14.66 -31.80
CA PRO A 459 3.49 -15.32 -33.11
C PRO A 459 3.41 -16.84 -32.99
N LYS A 460 2.68 -17.51 -33.92
CA LYS A 460 2.38 -18.96 -33.85
C LYS A 460 3.61 -19.84 -33.64
N GLN A 461 4.70 -19.56 -34.35
CA GLN A 461 5.96 -20.31 -34.27
C GLN A 461 6.74 -20.14 -32.94
N HIS A 462 6.35 -19.17 -32.11
CA HIS A 462 6.95 -18.91 -30.79
C HIS A 462 5.99 -19.24 -29.65
N ARG A 463 4.85 -19.91 -29.93
CA ARG A 463 3.94 -20.42 -28.90
C ARG A 463 4.47 -21.77 -28.42
N PRO A 464 4.73 -21.96 -27.10
CA PRO A 464 5.11 -23.26 -26.58
C PRO A 464 4.02 -24.31 -26.80
N ASP A 465 4.42 -25.56 -26.98
CA ASP A 465 3.47 -26.67 -27.12
C ASP A 465 2.60 -26.80 -25.87
N GLY A 466 1.28 -26.94 -26.07
CA GLY A 466 0.30 -27.03 -24.98
C GLY A 466 0.01 -25.69 -24.28
N ALA A 467 0.53 -24.56 -24.76
CA ALA A 467 0.19 -23.24 -24.21
C ALA A 467 -1.28 -22.88 -24.46
N VAL A 468 -1.94 -22.39 -23.42
CA VAL A 468 -3.34 -21.93 -23.49
C VAL A 468 -3.38 -20.54 -24.13
N VAL A 469 -4.22 -20.38 -25.14
CA VAL A 469 -4.55 -19.07 -25.74
C VAL A 469 -5.96 -18.72 -25.27
N GLN A 470 -6.10 -17.67 -24.46
CA GLN A 470 -7.40 -17.20 -24.01
C GLN A 470 -7.89 -16.08 -24.94
N GLU A 471 -9.18 -16.09 -25.30
CA GLU A 471 -9.77 -15.06 -26.17
C GLU A 471 -9.98 -13.70 -25.47
N ASN A 472 -9.81 -13.61 -24.14
CA ASN A 472 -10.14 -12.43 -23.34
C ASN A 472 -9.08 -12.12 -22.25
N ASP A 473 -7.80 -12.13 -22.63
CA ASP A 473 -6.63 -11.97 -21.74
C ASP A 473 -6.18 -10.52 -21.50
N THR A 474 -7.08 -9.56 -21.77
CA THR A 474 -6.78 -8.12 -21.77
C THR A 474 -6.25 -7.62 -20.42
N ASP A 475 -6.74 -8.18 -19.31
CA ASP A 475 -6.26 -7.86 -17.96
C ASP A 475 -4.82 -8.29 -17.71
N MET A 476 -4.41 -9.47 -18.20
CA MET A 476 -3.05 -9.97 -18.01
C MET A 476 -2.07 -9.20 -18.88
N LEU A 477 -2.41 -8.92 -20.15
CA LEU A 477 -1.59 -8.08 -21.01
C LEU A 477 -1.42 -6.68 -20.40
N TRP A 478 -2.51 -6.10 -19.93
CA TRP A 478 -2.51 -4.81 -19.24
C TRP A 478 -1.60 -4.80 -18.00
N ALA A 479 -1.65 -5.87 -17.19
CA ALA A 479 -0.86 -6.01 -15.97
C ALA A 479 0.65 -6.11 -16.26
N ILE A 480 1.03 -6.91 -17.26
CA ILE A 480 2.43 -7.08 -17.72
C ILE A 480 3.02 -5.74 -18.19
N LYS A 481 2.19 -4.84 -18.73
CA LYS A 481 2.58 -3.49 -19.17
C LYS A 481 2.70 -2.52 -17.98
N GLY A 482 3.54 -2.83 -16.98
CA GLY A 482 3.91 -1.86 -15.94
C GLY A 482 3.90 -2.38 -14.51
N ALA A 483 3.39 -3.57 -14.24
CA ALA A 483 3.38 -4.14 -12.89
C ALA A 483 4.49 -5.16 -12.61
N GLY A 484 5.47 -5.29 -13.52
CA GLY A 484 6.62 -6.16 -13.33
C GLY A 484 6.23 -7.63 -13.24
N THR A 485 6.85 -8.34 -12.31
CA THR A 485 6.67 -9.79 -12.13
C THR A 485 5.54 -10.14 -11.16
N ASN A 486 4.57 -9.25 -10.93
CA ASN A 486 3.52 -9.46 -9.91
C ASN A 486 2.52 -10.58 -10.24
N PHE A 487 2.29 -10.90 -11.52
CA PHE A 487 1.12 -11.68 -11.97
C PHE A 487 1.47 -13.02 -12.62
N GLY A 488 2.76 -13.36 -12.72
CA GLY A 488 3.23 -14.59 -13.35
C GLY A 488 4.71 -14.53 -13.69
N ILE A 489 5.27 -15.67 -14.12
CA ILE A 489 6.67 -15.74 -14.59
C ILE A 489 6.68 -15.56 -16.10
N VAL A 490 7.14 -14.39 -16.56
CA VAL A 490 7.30 -14.10 -17.98
C VAL A 490 8.47 -14.89 -18.54
N VAL A 491 8.23 -15.64 -19.61
CA VAL A 491 9.23 -16.42 -20.35
C VAL A 491 9.78 -15.64 -21.52
N SER A 492 8.90 -15.00 -22.29
CA SER A 492 9.26 -14.16 -23.43
C SER A 492 8.20 -13.09 -23.69
N ILE A 493 8.59 -12.05 -24.41
CA ILE A 493 7.72 -10.95 -24.79
C ILE A 493 7.86 -10.68 -26.28
N THR A 494 6.75 -10.28 -26.89
CA THR A 494 6.67 -9.79 -28.27
C THR A 494 6.54 -8.27 -28.24
N PHE A 495 7.49 -7.59 -28.85
CA PHE A 495 7.52 -6.15 -29.03
C PHE A 495 7.17 -5.75 -30.45
N LYS A 496 6.53 -4.58 -30.57
CA LYS A 496 6.51 -3.82 -31.82
C LYS A 496 7.85 -3.11 -32.01
N THR A 497 8.37 -3.10 -33.23
CA THR A 497 9.60 -2.37 -33.58
C THR A 497 9.30 -1.04 -34.26
N VAL A 498 10.29 -0.15 -34.22
CA VAL A 498 10.36 1.09 -35.00
C VAL A 498 11.63 1.11 -35.84
N VAL A 499 11.73 2.03 -36.80
CA VAL A 499 12.96 2.23 -37.58
C VAL A 499 14.09 2.69 -36.65
N ALA A 500 15.29 2.13 -36.81
CA ALA A 500 16.44 2.52 -36.00
C ALA A 500 16.85 3.97 -36.29
N PRO A 501 16.87 4.86 -35.28
CA PRO A 501 17.30 6.24 -35.46
C PRO A 501 18.81 6.41 -35.21
N THR A 502 19.32 7.56 -35.64
CA THR A 502 20.58 8.14 -35.18
C THR A 502 20.30 9.23 -34.15
N TYR A 503 21.28 9.51 -33.30
CA TYR A 503 21.21 10.47 -32.22
C TYR A 503 22.29 11.53 -32.39
N SER A 504 21.90 12.79 -32.22
CA SER A 504 22.79 13.92 -32.02
C SER A 504 22.76 14.27 -30.52
N ILE A 505 23.94 14.36 -29.91
CA ILE A 505 24.11 14.51 -28.47
C ILE A 505 24.97 15.74 -28.21
N ARG A 506 24.44 16.65 -27.39
CA ARG A 506 25.10 17.91 -27.01
C ARG A 506 25.15 18.05 -25.50
N ASN A 507 26.29 18.50 -24.97
CA ASN A 507 26.50 18.61 -23.54
C ASN A 507 26.90 20.03 -23.11
N TRP A 508 26.46 20.40 -21.90
CA TRP A 508 26.86 21.62 -21.19
C TRP A 508 27.14 21.29 -19.73
N VAL A 509 28.17 21.91 -19.16
CA VAL A 509 28.53 21.85 -17.75
C VAL A 509 28.63 23.28 -17.22
N VAL A 510 27.63 23.66 -16.42
CA VAL A 510 27.51 25.03 -15.93
C VAL A 510 27.87 25.07 -14.44
N PRO A 511 29.02 25.64 -14.04
CA PRO A 511 29.32 25.91 -12.64
C PRO A 511 28.37 26.98 -12.10
N LEU A 512 27.86 26.77 -10.89
CA LEU A 512 26.88 27.64 -10.24
C LEU A 512 27.54 28.31 -9.03
N SER A 513 27.52 29.64 -9.00
CA SER A 513 28.20 30.44 -7.97
C SER A 513 27.44 30.47 -6.64
N ASP A 514 26.12 30.46 -6.68
CA ASP A 514 25.26 30.47 -5.50
C ASP A 514 23.87 29.84 -5.77
N ASN A 515 23.05 29.77 -4.71
CA ASN A 515 21.71 29.20 -4.77
C ASN A 515 20.72 30.03 -5.59
N HIS A 516 20.95 31.33 -5.76
CA HIS A 516 20.11 32.17 -6.62
C HIS A 516 20.36 31.85 -8.10
N GLU A 517 21.63 31.76 -8.51
CA GLU A 517 22.01 31.35 -9.85
C GLU A 517 21.53 29.93 -10.14
N ALA A 518 21.71 28.99 -9.22
CA ALA A 518 21.26 27.62 -9.39
C ALA A 518 19.75 27.53 -9.65
N ARG A 519 18.95 28.29 -8.87
CA ARG A 519 17.50 28.40 -9.09
C ARG A 519 17.16 29.00 -10.45
N LEU A 520 17.83 30.08 -10.83
CA LEU A 520 17.60 30.75 -12.11
C LEU A 520 17.93 29.82 -13.30
N LYS A 521 19.05 29.09 -13.24
CA LYS A 521 19.45 28.15 -14.28
C LYS A 521 18.50 26.95 -14.38
N LEU A 522 18.03 26.41 -13.25
CA LEU A 522 16.99 25.37 -13.24
C LEU A 522 15.66 25.88 -13.82
N TYR A 523 15.24 27.10 -13.47
CA TYR A 523 14.06 27.73 -14.04
C TYR A 523 14.17 27.92 -15.55
N ASN A 524 15.31 28.43 -16.04
CA ASN A 524 15.56 28.62 -17.46
C ASN A 524 15.60 27.29 -18.21
N PHE A 525 16.25 26.28 -17.63
CA PHE A 525 16.28 24.92 -18.19
C PHE A 525 14.86 24.38 -18.37
N ASP A 526 14.03 24.44 -17.34
CA ASP A 526 12.66 23.92 -17.39
C ASP A 526 11.78 24.74 -18.34
N SER A 527 11.68 26.05 -18.10
CA SER A 527 10.68 26.91 -18.73
C SER A 527 11.04 27.38 -20.13
N LEU A 528 12.32 27.56 -20.43
CA LEU A 528 12.77 28.10 -21.71
C LEU A 528 13.28 27.01 -22.66
N VAL A 529 13.86 25.93 -22.12
CA VAL A 529 14.38 24.82 -22.93
C VAL A 529 13.41 23.64 -22.93
N ALA A 530 13.34 22.91 -21.81
CA ALA A 530 12.67 21.62 -21.74
C ALA A 530 11.20 21.68 -22.22
N LYS A 531 10.40 22.62 -21.71
CA LYS A 531 8.98 22.78 -22.10
C LYS A 531 8.76 23.08 -23.59
N ASN A 532 9.75 23.67 -24.27
CA ASN A 532 9.64 24.10 -25.67
C ASN A 532 10.27 23.11 -26.66
N LEU A 533 10.90 22.02 -26.17
CA LEU A 533 11.56 21.04 -27.03
C LEU A 533 10.54 20.23 -27.84
N PRO A 534 10.74 20.09 -29.17
CA PRO A 534 9.93 19.21 -30.01
C PRO A 534 10.03 17.76 -29.56
N ARG A 535 9.10 16.92 -30.02
CA ARG A 535 8.99 15.51 -29.62
C ARG A 535 10.22 14.66 -29.97
N GLY A 536 10.96 15.02 -31.02
CA GLY A 536 12.20 14.35 -31.42
C GLY A 536 13.40 14.67 -30.51
N TYR A 537 13.25 15.59 -29.56
CA TYR A 537 14.30 16.01 -28.64
C TYR A 537 13.97 15.60 -27.20
N SER A 538 15.01 15.40 -26.40
CA SER A 538 14.94 15.37 -24.93
C SER A 538 16.15 16.09 -24.35
N ALA A 539 15.99 16.71 -23.19
CA ALA A 539 17.10 17.29 -22.46
C ALA A 539 17.06 16.84 -21.00
N ASP A 540 18.12 16.17 -20.58
CA ASP A 540 18.31 15.74 -19.19
C ASP A 540 19.16 16.76 -18.44
N ALA A 541 18.83 16.98 -17.17
CA ALA A 541 19.66 17.79 -16.27
C ALA A 541 20.26 16.94 -15.16
N TYR A 542 21.47 17.32 -14.73
CA TYR A 542 22.22 16.70 -13.65
C TYR A 542 22.63 17.76 -12.64
N LEU A 543 22.23 17.59 -11.39
CA LEU A 543 22.69 18.44 -10.30
C LEU A 543 23.67 17.63 -9.45
N TYR A 544 24.91 18.11 -9.37
CA TYR A 544 26.01 17.42 -8.69
C TYR A 544 27.04 18.42 -8.20
N TRP A 545 28.01 17.95 -7.43
CA TRP A 545 29.06 18.79 -6.89
C TRP A 545 30.42 18.34 -7.40
N ASP A 546 31.24 19.28 -7.85
CA ASP A 546 32.58 19.00 -8.32
C ASP A 546 33.48 20.19 -8.04
N VAL A 547 34.77 19.93 -7.77
CA VAL A 547 35.78 20.96 -7.48
C VAL A 547 35.27 22.04 -6.49
N ASP A 548 34.68 21.58 -5.38
CA ASP A 548 34.12 22.43 -4.32
C ASP A 548 33.00 23.40 -4.75
N GLN A 549 32.33 23.15 -5.87
CA GLN A 549 31.24 23.97 -6.41
C GLN A 549 30.05 23.14 -6.92
N LEU A 550 28.85 23.71 -6.83
CA LEU A 550 27.63 23.15 -7.42
C LEU A 550 27.66 23.27 -8.96
N HIS A 551 27.28 22.22 -9.67
CA HIS A 551 27.25 22.19 -11.13
C HIS A 551 25.88 21.74 -11.64
N LEU A 552 25.45 22.36 -12.75
CA LEU A 552 24.32 21.93 -13.57
C LEU A 552 24.87 21.36 -14.89
N GLY A 553 24.86 20.03 -15.01
CA GLY A 553 25.12 19.34 -16.27
C GLY A 553 23.84 19.24 -17.09
N ILE A 554 23.90 19.46 -18.41
CA ILE A 554 22.78 19.31 -19.32
C ILE A 554 23.22 18.44 -20.49
N THR A 555 22.43 17.43 -20.82
CA THR A 555 22.62 16.61 -22.01
C THR A 555 21.36 16.68 -22.85
N MET A 556 21.48 17.16 -24.09
CA MET A 556 20.39 17.17 -25.05
C MET A 556 20.57 16.05 -26.08
N PHE A 557 19.50 15.31 -26.33
CA PHE A 557 19.40 14.27 -27.33
C PHE A 557 18.44 14.71 -28.43
N GLU A 558 18.85 14.52 -29.67
CA GLU A 558 18.06 14.73 -30.87
C GLU A 558 17.99 13.41 -31.62
N THR A 559 16.78 12.92 -31.89
CA THR A 559 16.54 11.65 -32.59
C THR A 559 16.13 11.92 -34.02
N SER A 560 16.83 11.33 -34.99
CA SER A 560 16.50 11.44 -36.41
C SER A 560 16.50 10.08 -37.11
N THR A 561 15.66 9.94 -38.14
CA THR A 561 15.68 8.80 -39.08
C THR A 561 16.25 9.18 -40.45
N THR A 562 16.66 10.44 -40.62
CA THR A 562 17.31 11.03 -41.79
C THR A 562 18.63 11.71 -41.38
N GLU A 563 19.45 12.17 -42.33
CA GLU A 563 20.68 12.91 -41.99
C GLU A 563 20.37 14.13 -41.09
N ILE A 564 21.13 14.28 -40.01
CA ILE A 564 20.95 15.34 -39.01
C ILE A 564 21.65 16.61 -39.50
N THR A 565 20.93 17.71 -39.63
CA THR A 565 21.48 19.03 -39.99
C THR A 565 21.98 19.77 -38.75
N THR A 566 23.19 20.35 -38.82
CA THR A 566 23.96 20.80 -37.66
C THR A 566 23.57 22.15 -37.04
N GLU A 567 22.72 22.97 -37.68
CA GLU A 567 22.33 24.30 -37.19
C GLU A 567 20.80 24.48 -37.15
N GLU A 568 20.22 24.41 -35.95
CA GLU A 568 18.80 24.69 -35.70
C GLU A 568 18.59 25.79 -34.64
N PRO A 569 17.48 26.57 -34.69
CA PRO A 569 17.19 27.67 -33.75
C PRO A 569 17.22 27.29 -32.27
N ILE A 570 16.89 26.03 -31.95
CA ILE A 570 16.86 25.50 -30.59
C ILE A 570 18.27 25.49 -29.98
N THR A 571 19.27 25.08 -30.76
CA THR A 571 20.67 25.05 -30.30
C THR A 571 21.20 26.45 -29.99
N THR A 572 20.77 27.45 -30.77
CA THR A 572 21.09 28.86 -30.51
C THR A 572 20.49 29.34 -29.19
N ALA A 573 19.21 29.03 -28.93
CA ALA A 573 18.55 29.42 -27.68
C ALA A 573 19.19 28.77 -26.43
N VAL A 574 19.54 27.49 -26.50
CA VAL A 574 20.24 26.80 -25.39
C VAL A 574 21.62 27.44 -25.16
N ARG A 575 22.34 27.78 -26.25
CA ARG A 575 23.63 28.46 -26.19
C ARG A 575 23.55 29.85 -25.57
N GLU A 576 22.48 30.60 -25.81
CA GLU A 576 22.26 31.91 -25.18
C GLU A 576 22.03 31.78 -23.66
N ILE A 577 21.42 30.70 -23.20
CA ILE A 577 21.09 30.49 -21.79
C ILE A 577 22.28 29.93 -21.00
N PHE A 578 23.01 28.95 -21.56
CA PHE A 578 24.04 28.19 -20.84
C PHE A 578 25.47 28.41 -21.35
N GLY A 579 25.66 29.13 -22.46
CA GLY A 579 26.95 29.31 -23.10
C GLY A 579 27.23 28.28 -24.21
N PRO A 580 28.45 28.28 -24.78
CA PRO A 580 28.82 27.32 -25.82
C PRO A 580 28.72 25.88 -25.31
N GLU A 581 28.42 24.94 -26.21
CA GLU A 581 28.43 23.51 -25.89
C GLU A 581 29.86 23.01 -25.63
N ASP A 582 30.01 22.11 -24.65
CA ASP A 582 31.30 21.52 -24.28
C ASP A 582 31.69 20.36 -25.19
N ASP A 583 30.69 19.63 -25.71
CA ASP A 583 30.88 18.44 -26.53
C ASP A 583 29.69 18.21 -27.46
N TYR A 584 29.97 17.71 -28.66
CA TYR A 584 29.00 17.33 -29.68
C TYR A 584 29.40 16.01 -30.33
N SER A 585 28.46 15.09 -30.44
CA SER A 585 28.68 13.82 -31.15
C SER A 585 27.41 13.30 -31.80
N THR A 586 27.59 12.55 -32.88
CA THR A 586 26.52 11.82 -33.55
C THR A 586 26.82 10.32 -33.48
N MET A 587 25.83 9.53 -33.09
CA MET A 587 25.98 8.08 -32.97
C MET A 587 24.64 7.37 -33.18
N ASP A 588 24.70 6.07 -33.43
CA ASP A 588 23.51 5.22 -33.48
C ASP A 588 23.13 4.73 -32.06
N SER A 589 22.05 3.95 -31.90
CA SER A 589 21.65 3.50 -30.54
C SER A 589 22.70 2.58 -29.88
N VAL A 590 23.54 1.90 -30.65
CA VAL A 590 24.62 1.06 -30.12
C VAL A 590 25.74 1.94 -29.56
N GLY A 591 26.20 2.90 -30.36
CA GLY A 591 27.20 3.89 -29.94
C GLY A 591 26.72 4.70 -28.74
N LEU A 592 25.42 5.05 -28.71
CA LEU A 592 24.81 5.73 -27.58
C LEU A 592 24.96 4.91 -26.30
N PHE A 593 24.65 3.62 -26.33
CA PHE A 593 24.82 2.71 -25.18
C PHE A 593 26.27 2.52 -24.74
N ASP A 594 27.20 2.46 -25.70
CA ASP A 594 28.63 2.37 -25.41
C ASP A 594 29.14 3.67 -24.76
N ALA A 595 28.55 4.82 -25.11
CA ALA A 595 28.88 6.13 -24.56
C ALA A 595 28.13 6.49 -23.26
N GLU A 596 26.90 6.02 -23.04
CA GLU A 596 25.93 6.54 -22.04
C GLU A 596 26.34 6.41 -20.56
N MET A 597 27.36 5.62 -20.24
CA MET A 597 27.95 5.69 -18.89
C MET A 597 28.70 7.00 -18.63
N TYR A 598 28.93 7.82 -19.66
CA TYR A 598 29.89 8.93 -19.66
C TYR A 598 29.36 10.24 -20.28
N ILE A 599 28.11 10.29 -20.74
CA ILE A 599 27.65 11.39 -21.60
C ILE A 599 27.59 12.74 -20.88
N SER A 600 27.33 12.80 -19.57
CA SER A 600 27.45 14.06 -18.82
C SER A 600 28.88 14.35 -18.31
N ARG A 601 29.85 13.45 -18.57
CA ARG A 601 31.24 13.47 -18.06
C ARG A 601 31.40 13.80 -16.56
N MET A 602 30.31 13.73 -15.77
CA MET A 602 30.31 14.05 -14.33
C MET A 602 31.47 13.34 -13.63
N HIS A 603 32.21 14.09 -12.83
CA HIS A 603 33.41 13.63 -12.11
C HIS A 603 34.50 13.04 -13.03
N GLY A 604 34.63 13.54 -14.26
CA GLY A 604 35.64 13.11 -15.24
C GLY A 604 35.37 11.77 -15.93
N GLY A 605 34.15 11.24 -15.82
CA GLY A 605 33.85 9.85 -16.15
C GLY A 605 34.41 8.90 -15.08
N HIS A 606 33.80 7.74 -14.82
CA HIS A 606 34.17 6.84 -13.71
C HIS A 606 35.55 6.13 -13.87
N GLY A 607 36.57 6.80 -14.43
CA GLY A 607 37.93 6.31 -14.61
C GLY A 607 38.74 6.16 -13.31
N GLY A 608 38.23 6.65 -12.17
CA GLY A 608 38.88 6.55 -10.87
C GLY A 608 38.07 5.71 -9.88
N SER A 609 38.46 4.45 -9.68
CA SER A 609 37.93 3.50 -8.67
C SER A 609 36.52 2.95 -8.90
N LYS A 610 36.30 1.70 -8.46
CA LYS A 610 35.00 1.03 -8.52
C LYS A 610 34.05 1.68 -7.49
N THR A 611 32.84 2.04 -7.88
CA THR A 611 31.80 2.61 -6.99
C THR A 611 30.65 1.62 -6.76
N SER A 612 29.84 1.92 -5.74
CA SER A 612 28.54 1.32 -5.46
C SER A 612 27.50 2.44 -5.37
N SER A 613 26.23 2.12 -5.67
CA SER A 613 25.16 3.11 -5.65
C SER A 613 23.85 2.54 -5.14
N PHE A 614 23.01 3.45 -4.65
CA PHE A 614 21.64 3.21 -4.25
C PHE A 614 20.78 4.36 -4.75
N LYS A 615 19.56 4.08 -5.24
CA LYS A 615 18.74 5.09 -5.88
C LYS A 615 17.26 4.90 -5.68
N ARG A 616 16.52 6.01 -5.71
CA ARG A 616 15.06 6.06 -5.79
C ARG A 616 14.66 7.11 -6.82
N CYS A 617 13.52 6.89 -7.48
CA CYS A 617 13.06 7.77 -8.53
C CYS A 617 11.64 8.26 -8.26
N LEU A 618 11.46 9.58 -8.33
CA LEU A 618 10.19 10.28 -8.19
C LEU A 618 9.86 11.03 -9.47
N PHE A 619 8.57 11.12 -9.77
CA PHE A 619 8.08 11.87 -10.92
C PHE A 619 7.69 13.29 -10.48
N LEU A 620 8.36 14.29 -11.02
CA LEU A 620 8.17 15.70 -10.67
C LEU A 620 7.58 16.47 -11.86
N LYS A 621 6.88 17.55 -11.52
CA LYS A 621 6.45 18.58 -12.46
C LYS A 621 7.13 19.89 -12.10
N ASP A 622 7.34 20.73 -13.11
CA ASP A 622 7.80 22.11 -12.92
C ASP A 622 9.01 22.21 -11.98
N ILE A 623 10.13 21.57 -12.32
CA ILE A 623 11.36 21.58 -11.50
C ILE A 623 11.93 22.99 -11.30
N GLY A 624 11.54 23.94 -12.16
CA GLY A 624 11.83 25.37 -12.04
C GLY A 624 11.01 26.09 -10.96
N ALA A 625 9.95 25.46 -10.44
CA ALA A 625 9.17 26.00 -9.33
C ALA A 625 10.05 26.20 -8.12
N ARG A 626 9.94 27.39 -7.50
CA ARG A 626 10.81 27.82 -6.40
C ARG A 626 11.01 26.74 -5.32
N ILE A 627 9.92 26.14 -4.85
CA ILE A 627 9.98 25.17 -3.75
C ILE A 627 10.70 23.87 -4.15
N ILE A 628 10.52 23.40 -5.39
CA ILE A 628 11.17 22.19 -5.89
C ILE A 628 12.65 22.47 -6.12
N ALA A 629 12.98 23.57 -6.81
CA ALA A 629 14.36 23.97 -7.05
C ALA A 629 15.15 24.14 -5.74
N GLU A 630 14.57 24.79 -4.73
CA GLU A 630 15.19 24.93 -3.40
C GLU A 630 15.46 23.57 -2.73
N LEU A 631 14.52 22.63 -2.81
CA LEU A 631 14.71 21.27 -2.27
C LEU A 631 15.77 20.47 -3.02
N LEU A 632 15.82 20.56 -4.36
CA LEU A 632 16.82 19.88 -5.19
C LEU A 632 18.24 20.40 -4.88
N ILE A 633 18.39 21.73 -4.74
CA ILE A 633 19.67 22.36 -4.41
C ILE A 633 20.11 21.96 -3.00
N ALA A 634 19.23 22.13 -2.01
CA ALA A 634 19.52 21.77 -0.62
C ALA A 634 19.90 20.29 -0.46
N ALA A 635 19.27 19.40 -1.26
CA ALA A 635 19.61 17.98 -1.27
C ALA A 635 21.07 17.73 -1.68
N ILE A 636 21.56 18.40 -2.74
CA ILE A 636 22.94 18.25 -3.21
C ILE A 636 23.95 18.95 -2.28
N GLU A 637 23.59 20.07 -1.66
CA GLU A 637 24.40 20.70 -0.62
C GLU A 637 24.62 19.74 0.56
N ALA A 638 23.57 19.01 0.97
CA ALA A 638 23.60 18.05 2.07
C ALA A 638 24.15 16.65 1.69
N ARG A 639 24.75 16.49 0.50
CA ARG A 639 25.20 15.18 0.01
C ARG A 639 26.26 14.53 0.95
N PRO A 640 26.21 13.21 1.17
CA PRO A 640 27.21 12.53 2.01
C PRO A 640 28.56 12.31 1.34
N THR A 641 28.61 12.23 0.01
CA THR A 641 29.83 12.07 -0.76
C THR A 641 29.79 13.02 -1.96
N PRO A 642 30.96 13.44 -2.49
CA PRO A 642 31.01 14.27 -3.68
C PRO A 642 30.47 13.55 -4.93
N LEU A 643 30.33 12.23 -4.91
CA LEU A 643 29.86 11.43 -6.05
C LEU A 643 28.33 11.31 -6.12
N CYS A 644 27.60 11.78 -5.10
CA CYS A 644 26.14 11.76 -5.10
C CYS A 644 25.58 12.84 -6.04
N TYR A 645 24.50 12.52 -6.76
CA TYR A 645 23.88 13.42 -7.73
C TYR A 645 22.38 13.20 -7.87
N LEU A 646 21.70 14.20 -8.45
CA LEU A 646 20.32 14.12 -8.91
C LEU A 646 20.32 14.12 -10.45
N HIS A 647 19.60 13.18 -11.05
CA HIS A 647 19.40 13.11 -12.51
C HIS A 647 17.93 13.36 -12.82
N LEU A 648 17.65 14.41 -13.58
CA LEU A 648 16.32 14.85 -13.97
C LEU A 648 16.12 14.48 -15.45
N LEU A 649 15.54 13.30 -15.69
CA LEU A 649 15.26 12.82 -17.04
C LEU A 649 13.98 13.43 -17.56
N GLN A 650 14.02 14.06 -18.74
CA GLN A 650 12.83 14.70 -19.27
C GLN A 650 11.81 13.71 -19.80
N GLY A 651 10.57 13.88 -19.35
CA GLY A 651 9.38 13.14 -19.76
C GLY A 651 8.51 13.88 -20.77
N GLY A 652 7.20 13.68 -20.64
CA GLY A 652 6.21 14.21 -21.59
C GLY A 652 6.21 13.48 -22.93
N GLY A 653 5.73 14.17 -23.97
CA GLY A 653 5.61 13.60 -25.31
C GLY A 653 4.71 12.36 -25.33
N ALA A 654 5.12 11.32 -26.03
CA ALA A 654 4.36 10.07 -26.19
C ALA A 654 4.06 9.34 -24.87
N ILE A 655 4.79 9.61 -23.78
CA ILE A 655 4.48 9.08 -22.45
C ILE A 655 3.09 9.54 -21.99
N GLN A 656 2.76 10.82 -22.23
CA GLN A 656 1.50 11.46 -21.83
C GLN A 656 0.35 11.22 -22.81
N ASP A 657 0.64 10.85 -24.06
CA ASP A 657 -0.39 10.48 -25.05
C ASP A 657 -1.19 9.23 -24.62
N VAL A 658 -0.54 8.34 -23.86
CA VAL A 658 -1.16 7.12 -23.33
C VAL A 658 -1.92 7.45 -22.04
N THR A 659 -3.20 7.09 -21.96
CA THR A 659 -4.00 7.35 -20.76
C THR A 659 -3.47 6.56 -19.55
N ALA A 660 -3.63 7.11 -18.36
CA ALA A 660 -3.13 6.51 -17.12
C ALA A 660 -3.67 5.09 -16.88
N ASP A 661 -4.86 4.74 -17.37
CA ASP A 661 -5.51 3.45 -17.22
C ASP A 661 -5.24 2.47 -18.38
N ALA A 662 -4.58 2.88 -19.45
CA ALA A 662 -4.31 2.03 -20.63
C ALA A 662 -3.33 0.88 -20.34
N THR A 663 -2.50 1.02 -19.32
CA THR A 663 -1.51 0.02 -18.89
C THR A 663 -1.40 0.02 -17.36
N ALA A 664 -0.80 -1.01 -16.75
CA ALA A 664 -0.56 -0.99 -15.32
C ALA A 664 0.33 0.18 -14.83
N PHE A 665 1.22 0.70 -15.69
CA PHE A 665 1.98 1.91 -15.41
C PHE A 665 1.04 3.14 -15.46
N GLY A 666 0.59 3.60 -14.29
CA GLY A 666 -0.40 4.68 -14.18
C GLY A 666 0.15 6.09 -13.98
N CYS A 667 1.42 6.24 -13.61
CA CYS A 667 2.03 7.55 -13.35
C CYS A 667 2.59 8.16 -14.65
N ARG A 668 1.72 8.69 -15.52
CA ARG A 668 2.13 9.22 -16.84
C ARG A 668 2.24 10.74 -16.92
N ASP A 669 1.63 11.44 -15.97
CA ASP A 669 1.55 12.90 -15.95
C ASP A 669 2.69 13.53 -15.14
N TRP A 670 3.86 13.63 -15.77
CA TRP A 670 5.08 14.23 -15.20
C TRP A 670 5.98 14.83 -16.28
N ASP A 671 6.81 15.80 -15.87
CA ASP A 671 7.76 16.50 -16.73
C ASP A 671 9.17 15.93 -16.57
N PHE A 672 9.54 15.49 -15.36
CA PHE A 672 10.84 14.94 -15.07
C PHE A 672 10.77 13.70 -14.18
N ALA A 673 11.51 12.65 -14.54
CA ALA A 673 11.84 11.56 -13.63
C ALA A 673 13.12 11.94 -12.87
N CYS A 674 12.98 12.29 -11.59
CA CYS A 674 14.08 12.65 -10.70
C CYS A 674 14.65 11.39 -10.06
N VAL A 675 15.81 10.95 -10.53
CA VAL A 675 16.58 9.82 -9.98
C VAL A 675 17.58 10.37 -8.97
N ILE A 676 17.32 10.09 -7.70
CA ILE A 676 18.16 10.46 -6.56
C ILE A 676 19.19 9.35 -6.38
N THR A 677 20.48 9.63 -6.60
CA THR A 677 21.52 8.59 -6.60
C THR A 677 22.58 8.86 -5.53
N GLY A 678 22.55 8.05 -4.47
CA GLY A 678 23.62 7.98 -3.49
C GLY A 678 24.75 7.10 -4.02
N VAL A 679 25.98 7.61 -3.99
CA VAL A 679 27.16 6.92 -4.53
C VAL A 679 28.28 6.91 -3.49
N TRP A 680 29.01 5.81 -3.39
CA TRP A 680 30.19 5.69 -2.52
C TRP A 680 31.26 4.78 -3.14
N PRO A 681 32.53 4.88 -2.70
CA PRO A 681 33.59 3.97 -3.10
C PRO A 681 33.26 2.52 -2.72
N ARG A 682 33.51 1.56 -3.62
CA ARG A 682 33.05 0.17 -3.45
C ARG A 682 33.71 -0.56 -2.28
N ASP A 683 34.93 -0.20 -1.93
CA ASP A 683 35.64 -0.67 -0.73
C ASP A 683 34.96 -0.23 0.57
N GLN A 684 34.04 0.74 0.50
CA GLN A 684 33.19 1.20 1.60
C GLN A 684 31.82 0.51 1.65
N ASP A 685 31.60 -0.58 0.87
CA ASP A 685 30.38 -1.38 0.99
C ASP A 685 30.21 -1.92 2.43
N GLY A 686 29.02 -1.74 3.00
CA GLY A 686 28.71 -2.16 4.36
C GLY A 686 29.29 -1.27 5.47
N THR A 687 29.96 -0.17 5.13
CA THR A 687 30.45 0.80 6.12
C THR A 687 29.41 1.88 6.42
N GLU A 688 29.75 2.76 7.36
CA GLU A 688 28.91 3.89 7.74
C GLU A 688 28.60 4.83 6.57
N LEU A 689 29.58 5.05 5.68
CA LEU A 689 29.41 5.93 4.53
C LEU A 689 28.30 5.44 3.59
N ALA A 690 28.27 4.13 3.31
CA ALA A 690 27.23 3.51 2.51
C ALA A 690 25.85 3.64 3.16
N ARG A 691 25.77 3.57 4.50
CA ARG A 691 24.51 3.74 5.24
C ARG A 691 24.01 5.18 5.14
N VAL A 692 24.87 6.16 5.39
CA VAL A 692 24.51 7.59 5.31
C VAL A 692 24.10 7.97 3.88
N ALA A 693 24.77 7.45 2.86
CA ALA A 693 24.38 7.64 1.47
C ALA A 693 22.97 7.09 1.16
N LYS A 694 22.61 5.91 1.67
CA LYS A 694 21.25 5.36 1.53
C LYS A 694 20.20 6.18 2.27
N GLU A 695 20.51 6.62 3.49
CA GLU A 695 19.62 7.46 4.30
C GLU A 695 19.34 8.79 3.61
N TRP A 696 20.38 9.45 3.09
CA TRP A 696 20.22 10.66 2.29
C TRP A 696 19.27 10.46 1.10
N VAL A 697 19.36 9.35 0.36
CA VAL A 697 18.42 9.04 -0.74
C VAL A 697 16.96 8.98 -0.22
N TYR A 698 16.73 8.33 0.91
CA TYR A 698 15.39 8.25 1.50
C TYR A 698 14.89 9.60 2.02
N ASP A 699 15.74 10.40 2.65
CA ASP A 699 15.37 11.71 3.18
C ASP A 699 15.00 12.68 2.05
N VAL A 700 15.80 12.70 0.98
CA VAL A 700 15.49 13.50 -0.22
C VAL A 700 14.19 13.00 -0.87
N ALA A 701 14.01 11.69 -1.01
CA ALA A 701 12.78 11.12 -1.57
C ALA A 701 11.56 11.48 -0.71
N LYS A 702 11.66 11.39 0.62
CA LYS A 702 10.59 11.74 1.55
C LYS A 702 10.19 13.21 1.45
N ASN A 703 11.16 14.12 1.32
CA ASN A 703 10.90 15.55 1.20
C ASN A 703 10.25 15.93 -0.15
N LEU A 704 10.60 15.24 -1.22
CA LEU A 704 10.03 15.47 -2.56
C LEU A 704 8.71 14.73 -2.79
N LEU A 705 8.42 13.66 -2.04
CA LEU A 705 7.26 12.80 -2.24
C LEU A 705 5.91 13.54 -2.23
N PRO A 706 5.63 14.52 -1.35
CA PRO A 706 4.38 15.28 -1.36
C PRO A 706 4.17 16.10 -2.63
N LEU A 707 5.27 16.53 -3.27
CA LEU A 707 5.27 17.35 -4.49
C LEU A 707 5.34 16.49 -5.77
N SER A 708 5.52 15.18 -5.63
CA SER A 708 5.63 14.25 -6.76
C SER A 708 4.28 13.75 -7.28
N SER A 709 4.20 13.55 -8.60
CA SER A 709 3.08 12.90 -9.29
C SER A 709 3.10 11.36 -9.13
N GLY A 710 4.19 10.78 -8.64
CA GLY A 710 4.34 9.35 -8.44
C GLY A 710 5.76 8.93 -8.12
N ALA A 711 5.96 7.63 -7.91
CA ALA A 711 7.28 7.02 -7.72
C ALA A 711 7.51 5.92 -8.76
N TYR A 712 8.75 5.69 -9.17
CA TYR A 712 9.03 4.68 -10.18
C TYR A 712 9.20 3.29 -9.55
N SER A 713 8.26 2.38 -9.83
CA SER A 713 8.24 1.04 -9.21
C SER A 713 9.50 0.20 -9.45
N ALA A 714 10.21 0.41 -10.57
CA ALA A 714 11.41 -0.35 -10.93
C ALA A 714 12.61 -0.08 -10.01
N ASP A 715 12.63 1.08 -9.35
CA ASP A 715 13.70 1.49 -8.43
C ASP A 715 13.35 1.22 -6.95
N LEU A 716 12.19 0.60 -6.67
CA LEU A 716 11.79 0.22 -5.32
C LEU A 716 12.35 -1.15 -4.92
N GLY A 717 12.52 -1.35 -3.62
CA GLY A 717 12.98 -2.59 -3.02
C GLY A 717 12.09 -3.07 -1.89
N PRO A 718 12.50 -4.15 -1.20
CA PRO A 718 11.77 -4.70 -0.06
C PRO A 718 12.05 -3.98 1.27
N ASP A 719 12.77 -2.85 1.24
CA ASP A 719 12.99 -2.06 2.45
C ASP A 719 11.65 -1.48 2.91
N PRO A 720 11.26 -1.60 4.19
CA PRO A 720 10.00 -1.06 4.69
C PRO A 720 9.81 0.44 4.43
N ARG A 721 10.90 1.21 4.30
CA ARG A 721 10.85 2.64 3.96
C ARG A 721 10.30 2.90 2.55
N ASP A 722 10.36 1.90 1.66
CA ASP A 722 9.73 1.98 0.34
C ASP A 722 8.21 1.86 0.39
N THR A 723 7.60 1.54 1.53
CA THR A 723 6.14 1.35 1.64
C THR A 723 5.35 2.58 1.19
N GLU A 724 5.81 3.78 1.57
CA GLU A 724 5.16 5.04 1.19
C GLU A 724 5.37 5.36 -0.30
N LEU A 725 6.58 5.10 -0.82
CA LEU A 725 6.90 5.26 -2.24
C LEU A 725 6.09 4.29 -3.11
N ALA A 726 6.03 3.02 -2.72
CA ALA A 726 5.25 1.97 -3.36
C ALA A 726 3.77 2.31 -3.41
N ALA A 727 3.27 3.08 -2.44
CA ALA A 727 1.88 3.52 -2.42
C ALA A 727 1.53 4.45 -3.58
N LYS A 728 2.52 5.21 -4.09
CA LYS A 728 2.38 6.12 -5.25
C LYS A 728 2.90 5.54 -6.57
N ALA A 729 3.31 4.26 -6.60
CA ALA A 729 4.04 3.73 -7.75
C ALA A 729 3.19 3.34 -8.97
N PHE A 730 1.89 3.15 -8.80
CA PHE A 730 0.96 2.70 -9.84
C PHE A 730 -0.15 3.71 -10.17
N GLY A 731 -0.10 4.91 -9.56
CA GLY A 731 -1.14 5.93 -9.71
C GLY A 731 -2.56 5.37 -9.48
N PRO A 732 -3.55 5.67 -10.36
CA PRO A 732 -4.93 5.21 -10.21
C PRO A 732 -5.10 3.67 -10.23
N ASN A 733 -4.13 2.94 -10.78
CA ASN A 733 -4.29 1.53 -11.14
C ASN A 733 -4.09 0.55 -9.99
N ARG A 734 -3.59 1.02 -8.84
CA ARG A 734 -3.23 0.17 -7.70
C ARG A 734 -4.37 -0.72 -7.20
N SER A 735 -5.61 -0.21 -7.21
CA SER A 735 -6.79 -0.96 -6.76
C SER A 735 -7.13 -2.13 -7.68
N ARG A 736 -7.07 -1.93 -9.00
CA ARG A 736 -7.26 -2.98 -10.02
C ARG A 736 -6.16 -4.04 -9.92
N LEU A 737 -4.90 -3.61 -9.78
CA LEU A 737 -3.76 -4.52 -9.61
C LEU A 737 -3.89 -5.39 -8.36
N ARG A 738 -4.36 -4.82 -7.24
CA ARG A 738 -4.62 -5.57 -6.01
C ARG A 738 -5.66 -6.67 -6.19
N ARG A 739 -6.80 -6.37 -6.83
CA ARG A 739 -7.83 -7.38 -7.13
C ARG A 739 -7.30 -8.48 -8.05
N LEU A 740 -6.61 -8.10 -9.12
CA LEU A 740 -6.00 -9.06 -10.04
C LEU A 740 -4.96 -9.94 -9.33
N LYS A 741 -4.20 -9.41 -8.37
CA LYS A 741 -3.18 -10.17 -7.64
C LYS A 741 -3.82 -11.25 -6.75
N GLN A 742 -4.96 -10.94 -6.13
CA GLN A 742 -5.72 -11.90 -5.34
C GLN A 742 -6.26 -13.07 -6.17
N ILE A 743 -6.60 -12.82 -7.45
CA ILE A 743 -7.10 -13.84 -8.37
C ILE A 743 -5.94 -14.67 -8.96
N SER A 744 -4.90 -13.99 -9.45
CA SER A 744 -3.81 -14.63 -10.21
C SER A 744 -2.69 -15.24 -9.35
N ASP A 745 -2.59 -14.88 -8.08
CA ASP A 745 -1.61 -15.43 -7.15
C ASP A 745 -2.18 -15.54 -5.71
N PRO A 746 -3.27 -16.32 -5.51
CA PRO A 746 -3.95 -16.42 -4.22
C PRO A 746 -3.06 -17.01 -3.11
N LEU A 747 -2.06 -17.80 -3.48
CA LEU A 747 -1.12 -18.43 -2.56
C LEU A 747 0.16 -17.62 -2.33
N ASN A 748 0.30 -16.44 -2.94
CA ASN A 748 1.49 -15.59 -2.88
C ASN A 748 2.79 -16.34 -3.25
N VAL A 749 2.76 -17.13 -4.32
CA VAL A 749 3.96 -17.72 -4.93
C VAL A 749 4.96 -16.62 -5.27
N LEU A 750 4.49 -15.47 -5.75
CA LEU A 750 5.30 -14.27 -6.03
C LEU A 750 5.07 -13.22 -4.93
N ALA A 751 5.39 -13.57 -3.68
CA ALA A 751 5.22 -12.71 -2.50
C ALA A 751 6.20 -11.51 -2.44
N HIS A 752 7.36 -11.62 -3.09
CA HIS A 752 8.50 -10.72 -2.89
C HIS A 752 8.62 -9.63 -3.95
N THR A 753 7.55 -9.34 -4.67
CA THR A 753 7.47 -8.29 -5.71
C THR A 753 7.10 -6.94 -5.11
N SER A 754 6.99 -5.89 -5.93
CA SER A 754 6.53 -4.57 -5.48
C SER A 754 5.18 -4.67 -4.79
N SER A 755 5.07 -4.14 -3.57
CA SER A 755 3.92 -4.40 -2.70
C SER A 755 2.61 -3.80 -3.25
N LEU A 756 1.69 -4.67 -3.65
CA LEU A 756 0.30 -4.33 -4.00
C LEU A 756 -0.67 -4.53 -2.82
N LEU A 757 -0.20 -5.12 -1.73
CA LEU A 757 -1.02 -5.57 -0.61
C LEU A 757 -0.67 -4.78 0.66
N ASN A 758 -1.73 -4.33 1.34
CA ASN A 758 -1.74 -3.64 2.64
C ASN A 758 -1.16 -2.22 2.67
N VAL A 759 -1.99 -1.29 2.20
CA VAL A 759 -2.33 -0.13 3.03
C VAL A 759 -3.83 -0.25 3.23
N THR A 760 -4.32 -0.28 4.47
CA THR A 760 -5.73 -0.03 4.76
C THR A 760 -6.03 1.34 4.20
N ALA A 761 -6.57 1.38 2.98
CA ALA A 761 -7.02 2.63 2.39
C ALA A 761 -8.03 3.20 3.38
N GLY A 762 -7.76 4.40 3.90
CA GLY A 762 -8.77 5.11 4.67
C GLY A 762 -10.08 5.12 3.87
N GLN A 763 -11.20 5.00 4.58
CA GLN A 763 -12.52 4.99 3.97
C GLN A 763 -12.67 6.15 2.99
N LYS A 764 -12.90 5.83 1.70
CA LYS A 764 -13.17 6.83 0.67
C LYS A 764 -14.49 7.53 0.97
N LEU A 765 -14.55 8.85 0.76
CA LEU A 765 -15.78 9.64 0.91
C LEU A 765 -16.35 9.96 -0.46
N ILE A 766 -17.60 9.62 -0.71
CA ILE A 766 -18.34 9.98 -1.92
C ILE A 766 -19.50 10.88 -1.48
N VAL A 767 -19.53 12.10 -2.01
CA VAL A 767 -20.51 13.13 -1.69
C VAL A 767 -21.42 13.33 -2.89
N LEU A 768 -22.68 12.94 -2.76
CA LEU A 768 -23.73 13.17 -3.74
C LEU A 768 -24.30 14.57 -3.52
N VAL A 769 -24.07 15.48 -4.45
CA VAL A 769 -24.51 16.87 -4.36
C VAL A 769 -25.85 17.03 -5.07
N THR A 770 -26.92 17.06 -4.28
CA THR A 770 -28.32 17.16 -4.75
C THR A 770 -28.90 18.53 -4.42
N GLY A 771 -30.13 18.81 -4.86
CA GLY A 771 -30.77 20.11 -4.61
C GLY A 771 -31.61 20.61 -5.77
N ASP A 772 -32.32 21.69 -5.52
CA ASP A 772 -33.31 22.23 -6.46
C ASP A 772 -32.67 22.90 -7.69
N ILE A 773 -33.50 23.22 -8.68
CA ILE A 773 -33.06 23.93 -9.89
C ILE A 773 -32.44 25.27 -9.49
N CYS A 774 -31.27 25.57 -10.06
CA CYS A 774 -30.49 26.78 -9.78
C CYS A 774 -29.98 26.97 -8.34
N ALA A 775 -29.94 25.92 -7.50
CA ALA A 775 -29.42 26.02 -6.14
C ALA A 775 -27.89 26.20 -6.02
N GLY A 776 -27.12 26.08 -7.10
CA GLY A 776 -25.65 26.26 -7.09
C GLY A 776 -24.83 25.00 -6.81
N LYS A 777 -25.38 23.80 -7.06
CA LYS A 777 -24.72 22.50 -6.79
C LYS A 777 -23.28 22.39 -7.32
N ASP A 778 -23.07 22.65 -8.61
CA ASP A 778 -21.75 22.54 -9.24
C ASP A 778 -20.75 23.53 -8.60
N TYR A 779 -21.20 24.78 -8.33
CA TYR A 779 -20.42 25.80 -7.64
C TYR A 779 -20.02 25.39 -6.21
N CYS A 780 -20.93 24.84 -5.42
CA CYS A 780 -20.62 24.36 -4.08
C CYS A 780 -19.63 23.18 -4.11
N ALA A 781 -19.82 22.23 -5.03
CA ALA A 781 -18.93 21.09 -5.19
C ALA A 781 -17.49 21.53 -5.50
N ASP A 782 -17.32 22.51 -6.39
CA ASP A 782 -15.99 23.02 -6.77
C ASP A 782 -15.29 23.74 -5.59
N ILE A 783 -16.04 24.50 -4.78
CA ILE A 783 -15.49 25.09 -3.54
C ILE A 783 -15.05 24.00 -2.56
N TRP A 784 -15.88 22.99 -2.34
CA TRP A 784 -15.56 21.90 -1.41
C TRP A 784 -14.35 21.08 -1.88
N VAL A 785 -14.20 20.86 -3.19
CA VAL A 785 -12.99 20.26 -3.78
C VAL A 785 -11.77 21.11 -3.46
N SER A 786 -11.86 22.44 -3.63
CA SER A 786 -10.76 23.36 -3.32
C SER A 786 -10.35 23.29 -1.85
N VAL A 787 -11.31 23.30 -0.93
CA VAL A 787 -11.04 23.22 0.52
C VAL A 787 -10.31 21.92 0.86
N ILE A 788 -10.83 20.78 0.41
CA ILE A 788 -10.25 19.46 0.73
C ILE A 788 -8.85 19.31 0.14
N THR A 789 -8.64 19.77 -1.08
CA THR A 789 -7.33 19.69 -1.77
C THR A 789 -6.30 20.64 -1.13
N SER A 790 -6.74 21.77 -0.58
CA SER A 790 -5.86 22.74 0.08
C SER A 790 -5.38 22.33 1.49
N CYS A 791 -5.95 21.27 2.07
CA CYS A 791 -5.51 20.75 3.37
C CYS A 791 -4.16 20.00 3.28
N ALA A 792 -3.07 20.77 3.21
CA ALA A 792 -1.70 20.29 3.02
C ALA A 792 -1.24 19.24 4.06
N HIS A 793 -1.77 19.28 5.29
CA HIS A 793 -1.37 18.36 6.36
C HIS A 793 -1.90 16.91 6.22
N LYS A 794 -2.89 16.65 5.36
CA LYS A 794 -3.52 15.31 5.25
C LYS A 794 -3.37 14.63 3.88
N SER A 795 -2.74 15.29 2.90
CA SER A 795 -2.54 14.75 1.53
C SER A 795 -3.82 14.17 0.89
N LEU A 796 -4.97 14.85 1.09
CA LEU A 796 -6.25 14.40 0.54
C LEU A 796 -6.43 14.87 -0.91
N THR A 797 -6.83 13.97 -1.79
CA THR A 797 -7.21 14.29 -3.18
C THR A 797 -8.72 14.33 -3.33
N ALA A 798 -9.25 15.34 -4.04
CA ALA A 798 -10.68 15.50 -4.29
C ALA A 798 -10.99 15.86 -5.75
N ARG A 799 -12.17 15.44 -6.24
CA ARG A 799 -12.66 15.81 -7.59
C ARG A 799 -14.17 15.93 -7.62
N SER A 800 -14.69 16.84 -8.47
CA SER A 800 -16.11 16.98 -8.80
C SER A 800 -16.40 16.42 -10.19
N VAL A 801 -17.46 15.63 -10.34
CA VAL A 801 -17.88 15.01 -11.60
C VAL A 801 -19.40 15.01 -11.72
N SER A 802 -19.95 15.18 -12.92
CA SER A 802 -21.38 15.07 -13.16
C SER A 802 -21.76 13.68 -13.68
N ILE A 803 -22.67 12.97 -13.01
CA ILE A 803 -23.15 11.64 -13.44
C ILE A 803 -23.89 11.70 -14.78
N SER A 804 -24.46 12.86 -15.13
CA SER A 804 -25.19 13.06 -16.37
C SER A 804 -24.26 13.29 -17.59
N ASP A 805 -22.94 13.29 -17.43
CA ASP A 805 -22.03 13.63 -18.54
C ASP A 805 -22.04 12.63 -19.69
N VAL A 806 -22.23 11.35 -19.42
CA VAL A 806 -22.38 10.31 -20.46
C VAL A 806 -23.66 10.58 -21.25
N THR A 807 -24.78 10.74 -20.56
CA THR A 807 -26.08 11.05 -21.18
C THR A 807 -26.04 12.34 -22.00
N LYS A 808 -25.33 13.38 -21.55
CA LYS A 808 -25.19 14.63 -22.34
C LYS A 808 -24.48 14.40 -23.67
N ARG A 809 -23.44 13.55 -23.70
CA ARG A 809 -22.72 13.21 -24.94
C ARG A 809 -23.61 12.41 -25.88
N GLU A 810 -24.30 11.40 -25.35
CA GLU A 810 -25.23 10.58 -26.15
C GLU A 810 -26.39 11.42 -26.70
N TYR A 811 -26.95 12.32 -25.89
CA TYR A 811 -27.98 13.26 -26.33
C TYR A 811 -27.46 14.21 -27.42
N ALA A 812 -26.24 14.75 -27.27
CA ALA A 812 -25.61 15.59 -28.28
C ALA A 812 -25.45 14.85 -29.62
N VAL A 813 -24.99 13.60 -29.58
CA VAL A 813 -24.87 12.74 -30.76
C VAL A 813 -26.23 12.46 -31.40
N ALA A 814 -27.26 12.18 -30.59
CA ALA A 814 -28.60 11.85 -31.08
C ALA A 814 -29.39 13.05 -31.63
N THR A 815 -29.13 14.27 -31.13
CA THR A 815 -29.93 15.47 -31.45
C THR A 815 -29.17 16.53 -32.24
N GLY A 816 -27.86 16.40 -32.40
CA GLY A 816 -27.00 17.42 -33.00
C GLY A 816 -26.71 18.61 -32.08
N ALA A 817 -27.08 18.54 -30.79
CA ALA A 817 -26.75 19.58 -29.81
C ALA A 817 -25.24 19.65 -29.52
N ASP A 818 -24.74 20.83 -29.16
CA ASP A 818 -23.30 21.04 -28.89
C ASP A 818 -22.90 20.43 -27.54
N ALA A 819 -22.10 19.36 -27.57
CA ALA A 819 -21.67 18.63 -26.39
C ALA A 819 -20.78 19.44 -25.44
N ILE A 820 -19.97 20.38 -25.95
CA ILE A 820 -19.08 21.22 -25.15
C ILE A 820 -19.92 22.27 -24.41
N ARG A 821 -20.84 22.93 -25.14
CA ARG A 821 -21.75 23.91 -24.54
C ARG A 821 -22.71 23.28 -23.54
N LEU A 822 -23.20 22.06 -23.77
CA LEU A 822 -24.02 21.34 -22.78
C LEU A 822 -23.30 21.08 -21.43
N ARG A 823 -21.97 21.07 -21.43
CA ARG A 823 -21.15 20.86 -20.22
C ARG A 823 -20.70 22.16 -19.59
N GLN A 824 -20.40 23.19 -20.37
CA GLN A 824 -19.75 24.43 -19.92
C GLN A 824 -20.66 25.66 -19.89
N ASP A 825 -21.68 25.73 -20.76
CA ASP A 825 -22.59 26.88 -20.88
C ASP A 825 -23.89 26.61 -20.11
N ARG A 826 -24.08 27.33 -19.00
CA ARG A 826 -25.23 27.17 -18.10
C ARG A 826 -26.55 27.52 -18.77
N ALA A 827 -26.60 28.58 -19.58
CA ALA A 827 -27.84 29.01 -20.24
C ALA A 827 -28.26 28.00 -21.30
N TYR A 828 -27.29 27.50 -22.08
CA TYR A 828 -27.52 26.46 -23.08
C TYR A 828 -27.94 25.13 -22.46
N LYS A 829 -27.30 24.71 -21.37
CA LYS A 829 -27.67 23.51 -20.61
C LYS A 829 -29.12 23.58 -20.10
N GLU A 830 -29.57 24.75 -19.66
CA GLU A 830 -30.94 24.92 -19.13
C GLU A 830 -31.99 24.87 -20.24
N GLN A 831 -31.70 25.42 -21.43
CA GLN A 831 -32.56 25.29 -22.62
C GLN A 831 -32.83 23.83 -23.01
N HIS A 832 -31.82 22.96 -22.89
CA HIS A 832 -31.91 21.54 -23.26
C HIS A 832 -32.34 20.61 -22.11
N ARG A 833 -32.56 21.13 -20.90
CA ARG A 833 -32.74 20.30 -19.69
C ARG A 833 -33.96 19.38 -19.75
N SER A 834 -35.09 19.88 -20.24
CA SER A 834 -36.32 19.09 -20.38
C SER A 834 -36.12 17.92 -21.35
N ALA A 835 -35.57 18.20 -22.53
CA ALA A 835 -35.27 17.20 -23.55
C ALA A 835 -34.22 16.18 -23.07
N LEU A 836 -33.17 16.61 -22.37
CA LEU A 836 -32.18 15.74 -21.71
C LEU A 836 -32.79 14.85 -20.62
N THR A 837 -33.84 15.33 -19.96
CA THR A 837 -34.57 14.56 -18.94
C THR A 837 -35.39 13.46 -19.60
N GLN A 838 -36.14 13.81 -20.63
CA GLN A 838 -36.93 12.88 -21.41
C GLN A 838 -36.06 11.83 -22.12
N PHE A 839 -34.92 12.24 -22.71
CA PHE A 839 -33.98 11.34 -23.37
C PHE A 839 -33.46 10.26 -22.41
N PHE A 840 -33.02 10.66 -21.21
CA PHE A 840 -32.59 9.72 -20.19
C PHE A 840 -33.70 8.79 -19.73
N GLN A 841 -34.92 9.30 -19.49
CA GLN A 841 -36.06 8.48 -19.10
C GLN A 841 -36.37 7.41 -20.16
N ASN A 842 -36.30 7.77 -21.44
CA ASN A 842 -36.45 6.82 -22.54
C ASN A 842 -35.34 5.75 -22.53
N GLN A 843 -34.09 6.11 -22.23
CA GLN A 843 -33.01 5.14 -22.11
C GLN A 843 -33.22 4.18 -20.94
N VAL A 844 -33.64 4.69 -19.77
CA VAL A 844 -33.91 3.87 -18.58
C VAL A 844 -35.03 2.85 -18.83
N GLN A 845 -36.05 3.19 -19.63
CA GLN A 845 -37.10 2.23 -20.00
C GLN A 845 -36.55 0.99 -20.73
N HIS A 846 -35.53 1.17 -21.56
CA HIS A 846 -34.91 0.09 -22.34
C HIS A 846 -33.72 -0.54 -21.60
N ARG A 847 -33.11 0.19 -20.66
CA ARG A 847 -31.93 -0.21 -19.91
C ARG A 847 -32.10 0.15 -18.42
N PRO A 848 -32.87 -0.64 -17.65
CA PRO A 848 -33.27 -0.29 -16.28
C PRO A 848 -32.10 -0.08 -15.30
N CYS A 849 -30.97 -0.75 -15.52
CA CYS A 849 -29.76 -0.63 -14.71
C CYS A 849 -28.86 0.57 -15.07
N LEU A 850 -29.24 1.39 -16.06
CA LEU A 850 -28.44 2.51 -16.55
C LEU A 850 -27.94 3.49 -15.46
N PRO A 851 -28.74 3.85 -14.43
CA PRO A 851 -28.25 4.72 -13.35
C PRO A 851 -27.10 4.10 -12.54
N GLU A 852 -27.18 2.79 -12.23
CA GLU A 852 -26.12 2.05 -11.53
C GLU A 852 -24.88 1.91 -12.40
N GLU A 853 -25.04 1.64 -13.69
CA GLU A 853 -23.94 1.57 -14.66
C GLU A 853 -23.19 2.91 -14.75
N HIS A 854 -23.91 4.03 -14.92
CA HIS A 854 -23.31 5.36 -14.94
C HIS A 854 -22.58 5.70 -13.63
N PHE A 855 -23.16 5.31 -12.49
CA PHE A 855 -22.55 5.50 -11.18
C PHE A 855 -21.23 4.71 -11.06
N LEU A 856 -21.25 3.41 -11.41
CA LEU A 856 -20.07 2.54 -11.35
C LEU A 856 -18.97 2.97 -12.34
N ASP A 857 -19.32 3.37 -13.55
CA ASP A 857 -18.35 3.84 -14.54
C ASP A 857 -17.71 5.16 -14.11
N LEU A 858 -18.47 6.06 -13.50
CA LEU A 858 -17.92 7.28 -12.90
C LEU A 858 -16.92 6.94 -11.79
N LEU A 859 -17.24 5.97 -10.93
CA LEU A 859 -16.36 5.53 -9.84
C LEU A 859 -15.07 4.88 -10.35
N LYS A 860 -15.13 4.07 -11.42
CA LYS A 860 -13.93 3.51 -12.07
C LYS A 860 -12.99 4.62 -12.54
N ASN A 861 -13.56 5.67 -13.15
CA ASN A 861 -12.81 6.84 -13.65
C ASN A 861 -12.33 7.80 -12.55
N ALA A 862 -12.67 7.55 -11.29
CA ALA A 862 -12.36 8.38 -10.14
C ALA A 862 -11.75 7.55 -8.98
N ALA A 863 -11.15 6.40 -9.27
CA ALA A 863 -10.65 5.47 -8.26
C ALA A 863 -9.45 6.03 -7.44
N ASP A 864 -8.78 7.04 -7.98
CA ASP A 864 -7.59 7.73 -7.49
C ASP A 864 -7.85 8.80 -6.43
N VAL A 865 -9.09 9.27 -6.27
CA VAL A 865 -9.42 10.34 -5.31
C VAL A 865 -9.86 9.80 -3.95
N ASN A 866 -9.46 10.48 -2.87
CA ASN A 866 -9.96 10.21 -1.52
C ASN A 866 -11.40 10.71 -1.35
N VAL A 867 -11.74 11.85 -1.96
CA VAL A 867 -13.08 12.44 -1.91
C VAL A 867 -13.64 12.68 -3.31
N LEU A 868 -14.82 12.15 -3.58
CA LEU A 868 -15.48 12.31 -4.87
C LEU A 868 -16.82 13.02 -4.72
N PHE A 869 -16.97 14.18 -5.35
CA PHE A 869 -18.25 14.88 -5.44
C PHE A 869 -18.95 14.49 -6.74
N ILE A 870 -20.20 14.04 -6.63
CA ILE A 870 -21.02 13.66 -7.77
C ILE A 870 -22.23 14.59 -7.86
N THR A 871 -22.33 15.33 -8.96
CA THR A 871 -23.45 16.23 -9.23
C THR A 871 -24.36 15.69 -10.34
N GLY A 872 -25.54 16.29 -10.48
CA GLY A 872 -26.47 15.94 -11.56
C GLY A 872 -27.23 14.62 -11.35
N MET A 873 -27.34 14.18 -10.09
CA MET A 873 -28.17 13.06 -9.68
C MET A 873 -29.65 13.30 -10.04
N ARG A 874 -30.34 12.23 -10.44
CA ARG A 874 -31.77 12.26 -10.80
C ARG A 874 -32.62 11.37 -9.89
N ASP A 875 -31.98 10.49 -9.12
CA ASP A 875 -32.63 9.62 -8.14
C ASP A 875 -33.18 10.39 -6.95
N GLU A 876 -34.34 9.96 -6.45
CA GLU A 876 -35.03 10.59 -5.33
C GLU A 876 -34.36 10.32 -3.97
N ALA A 877 -33.75 9.13 -3.79
CA ALA A 877 -33.07 8.71 -2.55
C ALA A 877 -31.71 8.07 -2.85
N PRO A 878 -30.73 8.85 -3.34
CA PRO A 878 -29.55 8.30 -3.99
C PRO A 878 -28.63 7.52 -3.04
N VAL A 879 -28.58 7.85 -1.75
CA VAL A 879 -27.78 7.06 -0.78
C VAL A 879 -28.36 5.65 -0.62
N ALA A 880 -29.68 5.52 -0.50
CA ALA A 880 -30.33 4.21 -0.39
C ALA A 880 -30.17 3.39 -1.69
N THR A 881 -30.22 4.06 -2.85
CA THR A 881 -30.03 3.41 -4.16
C THR A 881 -28.60 2.90 -4.34
N PHE A 882 -27.57 3.71 -4.04
CA PHE A 882 -26.20 3.44 -4.51
C PHE A 882 -25.22 2.94 -3.43
N SER A 883 -25.53 3.05 -2.14
CA SER A 883 -24.55 2.73 -1.07
C SER A 883 -24.04 1.28 -1.13
N HIS A 884 -24.90 0.34 -1.50
CA HIS A 884 -24.56 -1.08 -1.59
C HIS A 884 -23.55 -1.40 -2.71
N LEU A 885 -23.39 -0.52 -3.71
CA LEU A 885 -22.42 -0.66 -4.80
C LEU A 885 -20.99 -0.27 -4.38
N VAL A 886 -20.85 0.42 -3.24
CA VAL A 886 -19.58 0.93 -2.72
C VAL A 886 -19.43 0.61 -1.22
N PRO A 887 -19.43 -0.67 -0.83
CA PRO A 887 -19.46 -1.07 0.59
C PRO A 887 -18.22 -0.61 1.38
N ASP A 888 -17.08 -0.42 0.71
CA ASP A 888 -15.84 0.11 1.30
C ASP A 888 -15.79 1.64 1.42
N SER A 889 -16.79 2.34 0.88
CA SER A 889 -16.80 3.82 0.82
C SER A 889 -17.97 4.39 1.60
N ARG A 890 -17.75 5.53 2.23
CA ARG A 890 -18.83 6.32 2.83
C ARG A 890 -19.53 7.11 1.74
N LEU A 891 -20.82 6.86 1.57
CA LEU A 891 -21.67 7.61 0.66
C LEU A 891 -22.57 8.57 1.45
N VAL A 892 -22.45 9.88 1.19
CA VAL A 892 -23.21 10.94 1.88
C VAL A 892 -23.92 11.79 0.84
N GLU A 893 -25.18 12.17 1.09
CA GLU A 893 -25.86 13.17 0.30
C GLU A 893 -25.80 14.54 0.97
N VAL A 894 -25.36 15.56 0.24
CA VAL A 894 -25.48 16.97 0.63
C VAL A 894 -26.49 17.65 -0.29
N ARG A 895 -27.64 18.02 0.28
CA ARG A 895 -28.69 18.73 -0.45
C ARG A 895 -28.49 20.23 -0.34
N VAL A 896 -28.20 20.87 -1.48
CA VAL A 896 -28.05 22.32 -1.59
C VAL A 896 -29.41 23.00 -1.79
N ARG A 897 -29.73 23.95 -0.93
CA ARG A 897 -30.94 24.80 -0.99
C ARG A 897 -30.56 26.25 -1.28
N ALA A 898 -31.48 26.99 -1.89
CA ALA A 898 -31.33 28.43 -2.12
C ALA A 898 -32.72 29.07 -2.17
N SER A 899 -32.83 30.30 -1.67
CA SER A 899 -34.03 31.13 -1.65
C SER A 899 -34.55 31.41 -3.06
N GLU A 900 -35.82 31.77 -3.19
CA GLU A 900 -36.41 32.13 -4.49
C GLU A 900 -35.71 33.31 -5.15
N GLU A 901 -35.33 34.32 -4.36
CA GLU A 901 -34.59 35.49 -4.82
C GLU A 901 -33.18 35.11 -5.34
N MET A 902 -32.46 34.26 -4.62
CA MET A 902 -31.15 33.78 -5.06
C MET A 902 -31.25 32.89 -6.30
N ARG A 903 -32.24 32.00 -6.36
CA ARG A 903 -32.52 31.18 -7.55
C ARG A 903 -32.90 32.04 -8.76
N TYR A 904 -33.62 33.14 -8.56
CA TYR A 904 -33.99 34.10 -9.60
C TYR A 904 -32.76 34.88 -10.10
N ASN A 905 -31.93 35.40 -9.20
CA ASN A 905 -30.67 36.09 -9.55
C ASN A 905 -29.71 35.16 -10.30
N LEU A 906 -29.62 33.89 -9.90
CA LEU A 906 -28.81 32.88 -10.56
C LEU A 906 -29.39 32.37 -11.91
N ARG A 907 -30.66 32.69 -12.25
CA ARG A 907 -31.28 32.37 -13.55
C ARG A 907 -30.96 33.38 -14.65
N GLY A 908 -30.48 34.58 -14.30
CA GLY A 908 -29.97 35.54 -15.28
C GLY A 908 -31.03 36.18 -16.18
N TYR A 909 -32.10 36.76 -15.63
CA TYR A 909 -33.03 37.62 -16.37
C TYR A 909 -32.94 39.07 -15.88
N ARG A 910 -32.47 39.99 -16.73
CA ARG A 910 -32.71 41.43 -16.57
C ARG A 910 -34.18 41.70 -16.94
N ALA A 911 -34.87 42.46 -16.10
CA ALA A 911 -36.18 43.00 -16.42
C ALA A 911 -36.04 43.98 -17.60
N ASP A 912 -36.63 43.65 -18.74
CA ASP A 912 -37.13 44.64 -19.69
C ASP A 912 -38.49 44.17 -20.22
N GLY A 913 -39.41 45.12 -20.31
CA GLY A 913 -40.86 44.91 -20.25
C GLY A 913 -41.53 44.21 -21.44
N HIS A 914 -42.78 43.83 -21.16
CA HIS A 914 -43.85 43.34 -22.04
C HIS A 914 -43.75 41.92 -22.61
N SER A 915 -44.47 40.97 -21.99
CA SER A 915 -45.80 40.57 -22.47
C SER A 915 -46.37 39.47 -21.56
N HIS A 916 -47.60 39.70 -21.10
CA HIS A 916 -48.41 38.71 -20.40
C HIS A 916 -48.75 37.56 -21.35
N VAL A 917 -48.25 36.36 -21.06
CA VAL A 917 -48.92 35.11 -21.44
C VAL A 917 -49.16 34.35 -20.15
N HIS A 918 -50.44 34.28 -19.79
CA HIS A 918 -50.95 33.39 -18.75
C HIS A 918 -50.74 31.95 -19.21
N ASP A 919 -49.70 31.28 -18.71
CA ASP A 919 -49.76 29.84 -18.50
C ASP A 919 -50.27 29.63 -17.08
N GLU A 920 -51.58 29.38 -16.97
CA GLU A 920 -52.19 28.91 -15.73
C GLU A 920 -51.44 27.66 -15.25
N PRO A 921 -51.00 27.59 -13.98
CA PRO A 921 -50.42 26.38 -13.44
C PRO A 921 -51.54 25.35 -13.33
N ASN A 922 -51.47 24.30 -14.17
CA ASN A 922 -52.38 23.17 -14.18
C ASN A 922 -52.70 22.72 -12.72
N PRO A 923 -53.94 22.93 -12.23
CA PRO A 923 -54.29 22.65 -10.84
C PRO A 923 -54.31 21.15 -10.52
N HIS A 924 -54.16 20.28 -11.54
CA HIS A 924 -53.99 18.84 -11.37
C HIS A 924 -52.54 18.39 -11.11
N ALA A 925 -51.54 19.28 -11.18
CA ALA A 925 -50.16 18.96 -10.79
C ALA A 925 -49.85 19.28 -9.32
N ARG A 926 -50.71 20.05 -8.63
CA ARG A 926 -50.59 20.34 -7.19
C ARG A 926 -51.27 19.32 -6.28
N SER A 927 -51.86 18.26 -6.83
CA SER A 927 -52.48 17.17 -6.06
C SER A 927 -51.69 15.87 -6.19
N LYS A 928 -50.40 15.88 -5.81
CA LYS A 928 -49.59 14.72 -5.35
C LYS A 928 -48.15 15.14 -5.03
N LEU A 929 -47.95 16.28 -4.36
CA LEU A 929 -46.79 16.40 -3.46
C LEU A 929 -47.11 15.57 -2.21
N ALA A 930 -47.10 14.25 -2.39
CA ALA A 930 -46.95 13.34 -1.28
C ALA A 930 -45.63 13.75 -0.58
N ALA A 931 -45.71 13.96 0.72
CA ALA A 931 -44.60 14.37 1.57
C ALA A 931 -43.33 13.56 1.27
N PHE A 932 -42.17 14.22 1.28
CA PHE A 932 -40.88 13.63 0.97
C PHE A 932 -40.68 12.24 1.58
N ASP A 933 -40.66 11.20 0.75
CA ASP A 933 -40.30 9.82 1.13
C ASP A 933 -38.78 9.64 1.35
N HIS A 934 -38.01 10.73 1.50
CA HIS A 934 -36.56 10.71 1.60
C HIS A 934 -35.98 11.89 2.39
N CYS A 935 -34.98 11.62 3.25
CA CYS A 935 -34.24 12.61 4.01
C CYS A 935 -32.74 12.64 3.61
N PRO A 936 -32.18 13.78 3.16
CA PRO A 936 -30.76 13.87 2.80
C PRO A 936 -29.87 13.79 4.05
N SER A 937 -28.62 13.33 3.87
CA SER A 937 -27.68 13.18 5.00
C SER A 937 -27.27 14.52 5.60
N LEU A 938 -27.08 15.54 4.77
CA LEU A 938 -26.74 16.91 5.15
C LEU A 938 -27.50 17.89 4.26
N VAL A 939 -27.77 19.09 4.80
CA VAL A 939 -28.39 20.20 4.06
C VAL A 939 -27.47 21.40 4.14
N PHE A 940 -27.25 22.07 3.00
CA PHE A 940 -26.49 23.32 2.92
C PHE A 940 -27.35 24.41 2.29
N ASP A 941 -27.56 25.51 3.02
CA ASP A 941 -28.30 26.67 2.54
C ASP A 941 -27.35 27.69 1.89
N ASN A 942 -27.46 27.80 0.56
CA ASN A 942 -26.62 28.63 -0.29
C ASN A 942 -27.23 30.02 -0.53
N ASP A 943 -27.57 30.71 0.55
CA ASP A 943 -28.26 32.02 0.52
C ASP A 943 -27.34 33.22 0.75
N LYS A 944 -26.11 33.00 1.21
CA LYS A 944 -25.13 34.07 1.45
C LYS A 944 -24.32 34.34 0.18
N THR A 945 -24.03 35.61 -0.08
CA THR A 945 -23.10 36.00 -1.15
C THR A 945 -21.66 35.67 -0.75
N GLY A 946 -20.90 35.07 -1.67
CA GLY A 946 -19.50 34.65 -1.44
C GLY A 946 -19.31 33.13 -1.27
N SER A 947 -18.07 32.72 -0.97
CA SER A 947 -17.71 31.28 -0.83
C SER A 947 -17.59 30.80 0.62
N ASP A 948 -17.59 31.71 1.60
CA ASP A 948 -17.09 31.42 2.94
C ASP A 948 -17.99 30.45 3.72
N ALA A 949 -19.31 30.57 3.58
CA ALA A 949 -20.26 29.63 4.17
C ALA A 949 -20.08 28.20 3.63
N ALA A 950 -19.79 28.06 2.33
CA ALA A 950 -19.53 26.76 1.72
C ALA A 950 -18.18 26.19 2.20
N LYS A 951 -17.16 27.03 2.40
CA LYS A 951 -15.88 26.61 2.97
C LYS A 951 -16.02 26.11 4.40
N GLU A 952 -16.66 26.89 5.27
CA GLU A 952 -16.91 26.53 6.67
C GLU A 952 -17.72 25.22 6.76
N PHE A 953 -18.70 25.03 5.88
CA PHE A 953 -19.46 23.79 5.80
C PHE A 953 -18.57 22.57 5.50
N ALA A 954 -17.66 22.68 4.52
CA ALA A 954 -16.74 21.58 4.20
C ALA A 954 -15.78 21.28 5.35
N GLU A 955 -15.24 22.31 5.99
CA GLU A 955 -14.33 22.15 7.13
C GLU A 955 -15.01 21.48 8.32
N LYS A 956 -16.24 21.88 8.63
CA LYS A 956 -16.99 21.38 9.77
C LYS A 956 -17.58 19.99 9.55
N HIS A 957 -18.14 19.73 8.37
CA HIS A 957 -18.96 18.53 8.13
C HIS A 957 -18.30 17.49 7.23
N LEU A 958 -17.44 17.88 6.27
CA LEU A 958 -16.84 16.95 5.32
C LEU A 958 -15.43 16.52 5.75
N LEU A 959 -14.59 17.44 6.25
CA LEU A 959 -13.25 17.11 6.76
C LEU A 959 -13.29 16.33 8.08
N ALA A 960 -14.37 16.45 8.84
CA ALA A 960 -14.56 15.73 10.11
C ALA A 960 -14.45 14.21 9.94
N PHE A 961 -14.87 13.65 8.80
CA PHE A 961 -14.74 12.22 8.49
C PHE A 961 -13.29 11.73 8.38
N TYR A 962 -12.32 12.64 8.23
CA TYR A 962 -10.89 12.35 8.17
C TYR A 962 -10.16 12.74 9.46
N ALA A 963 -10.86 12.97 10.56
CA ALA A 963 -10.22 13.10 11.88
C ALA A 963 -9.60 11.75 12.30
N ASP A 964 -8.45 11.80 12.98
CA ASP A 964 -7.72 10.59 13.39
C ASP A 964 -8.56 9.69 14.32
N ASP A 965 -9.47 10.28 15.07
CA ASP A 965 -10.47 9.61 15.91
C ASP A 965 -11.31 8.56 15.16
N PHE A 966 -11.67 8.81 13.90
CA PHE A 966 -12.41 7.82 13.09
C PHE A 966 -11.56 6.62 12.72
N ARG A 967 -10.27 6.82 12.42
CA ARG A 967 -9.33 5.73 12.14
C ARG A 967 -9.13 4.87 13.38
N LEU A 968 -8.89 5.51 14.52
CA LEU A 968 -8.79 4.83 15.82
C LEU A 968 -10.04 4.00 16.11
N LEU A 969 -11.23 4.54 15.86
CA LEU A 969 -12.48 3.81 16.08
C LEU A 969 -12.67 2.63 15.12
N ILE A 970 -12.28 2.76 13.85
CA ILE A 970 -12.29 1.67 12.86
C ILE A 970 -11.38 0.53 13.31
N ASP A 971 -10.17 0.85 13.78
CA ASP A 971 -9.20 -0.15 14.27
C ASP A 971 -9.69 -0.89 15.52
N MET A 972 -10.64 -0.31 16.26
CA MET A 972 -11.30 -0.96 17.40
C MET A 972 -12.41 -1.93 16.98
N VAL A 973 -12.88 -1.92 15.73
CA VAL A 973 -13.86 -2.90 15.24
C VAL A 973 -13.13 -4.15 14.76
N ARG A 974 -13.43 -5.30 15.37
CA ARG A 974 -12.77 -6.56 15.04
C ARG A 974 -13.60 -7.39 14.06
N PRO A 975 -13.05 -7.78 12.89
CA PRO A 975 -13.71 -8.74 12.01
C PRO A 975 -13.64 -10.16 12.62
N VAL A 976 -14.74 -10.89 12.50
CA VAL A 976 -14.90 -12.28 12.95
C VAL A 976 -15.40 -13.09 11.73
N PRO A 977 -14.52 -13.83 11.05
CA PRO A 977 -14.91 -14.60 9.87
C PRO A 977 -15.83 -15.76 10.25
N ASP A 978 -16.63 -16.21 9.29
CA ASP A 978 -17.51 -17.38 9.37
C ASP A 978 -18.51 -17.37 10.54
N PHE A 979 -18.91 -16.17 10.97
CA PHE A 979 -19.87 -15.98 12.06
C PHE A 979 -20.98 -15.01 11.63
N PRO A 980 -22.27 -15.30 11.91
CA PRO A 980 -22.78 -16.45 12.68
C PRO A 980 -22.82 -17.77 11.89
N ARG A 981 -22.37 -17.79 10.63
CA ARG A 981 -22.30 -18.97 9.77
C ARG A 981 -21.17 -18.83 8.74
N PRO A 982 -20.71 -19.94 8.13
CA PRO A 982 -19.67 -19.91 7.10
C PRO A 982 -20.00 -18.97 5.95
N GLY A 983 -18.99 -18.25 5.46
CA GLY A 983 -19.11 -17.30 4.35
C GLY A 983 -19.72 -15.94 4.72
N ILE A 984 -19.78 -15.58 6.01
CA ILE A 984 -20.15 -14.24 6.49
C ILE A 984 -19.07 -13.73 7.44
N SER A 985 -18.59 -12.51 7.22
CA SER A 985 -17.69 -11.80 8.14
C SER A 985 -18.48 -10.88 9.09
N LEU A 986 -18.53 -11.21 10.39
CA LEU A 986 -19.13 -10.34 11.41
C LEU A 986 -18.16 -9.24 11.83
N HIS A 987 -18.60 -7.98 11.77
CA HIS A 987 -17.90 -6.87 12.42
C HIS A 987 -18.33 -6.75 13.88
N HIS A 988 -17.46 -7.16 14.81
CA HIS A 988 -17.76 -7.16 16.24
C HIS A 988 -17.62 -5.75 16.84
N VAL A 989 -18.68 -4.94 16.72
CA VAL A 989 -18.75 -3.54 17.17
C VAL A 989 -18.61 -3.40 18.68
N LEU A 990 -19.07 -4.38 19.45
CA LEU A 990 -18.93 -4.41 20.91
C LEU A 990 -17.48 -4.54 21.39
N ASN A 991 -16.51 -4.75 20.48
CA ASN A 991 -15.10 -4.62 20.83
C ASN A 991 -14.72 -3.17 21.15
N ILE A 992 -15.40 -2.16 20.61
CA ILE A 992 -15.14 -0.74 20.90
C ILE A 992 -15.21 -0.45 22.41
N PRO A 993 -16.32 -0.72 23.12
CA PRO A 993 -16.39 -0.49 24.57
C PRO A 993 -15.50 -1.42 25.40
N GLN A 994 -14.95 -2.49 24.81
CA GLN A 994 -14.00 -3.39 25.48
C GLN A 994 -12.56 -2.84 25.45
N GLN A 995 -12.29 -1.82 24.63
CA GLN A 995 -10.99 -1.15 24.58
C GLN A 995 -10.96 0.07 25.53
N PRO A 996 -9.82 0.33 26.20
CA PRO A 996 -9.65 1.55 27.00
C PRO A 996 -9.96 2.82 26.19
N GLY A 997 -10.88 3.65 26.70
CA GLY A 997 -11.29 4.90 26.05
C GLY A 997 -12.22 4.74 24.84
N GLY A 998 -12.45 3.54 24.33
CA GLY A 998 -13.21 3.31 23.10
C GLY A 998 -14.67 3.73 23.19
N LEU A 999 -15.36 3.44 24.29
CA LEU A 999 -16.75 3.88 24.51
C LEU A 999 -16.87 5.41 24.58
N THR A 1000 -15.95 6.07 25.29
CA THR A 1000 -15.89 7.54 25.41
C THR A 1000 -15.64 8.19 24.06
N LEU A 1001 -14.71 7.65 23.27
CA LEU A 1001 -14.41 8.10 21.92
C LEU A 1001 -15.64 7.95 21.01
N CYS A 1002 -16.22 6.75 20.98
CA CYS A 1002 -17.40 6.44 20.17
C CYS A 1002 -18.56 7.38 20.48
N THR A 1003 -18.88 7.58 21.76
CA THR A 1003 -19.99 8.45 22.18
C THR A 1003 -19.70 9.94 21.98
N SER A 1004 -18.44 10.36 22.12
CA SER A 1004 -18.02 11.72 21.74
C SER A 1004 -18.25 11.97 20.25
N LEU A 1005 -17.89 11.00 19.41
CA LEU A 1005 -18.12 11.10 17.97
C LEU A 1005 -19.61 11.05 17.63
N LEU A 1006 -20.41 10.18 18.25
CA LEU A 1006 -21.87 10.19 18.09
C LEU A 1006 -22.46 11.55 18.47
N GLN A 1007 -22.02 12.15 19.58
CA GLN A 1007 -22.46 13.49 19.98
C GLN A 1007 -22.13 14.56 18.93
N ASN A 1008 -20.89 14.55 18.44
CA ASN A 1008 -20.36 15.57 17.53
C ASN A 1008 -20.89 15.44 16.10
N GLN A 1009 -21.26 14.22 15.68
CA GLN A 1009 -21.72 13.93 14.32
C GLN A 1009 -23.24 14.02 14.16
N PHE A 1010 -23.99 14.18 15.25
CA PHE A 1010 -25.43 14.36 15.17
C PHE A 1010 -25.75 15.66 14.41
N SER A 1011 -26.49 15.55 13.30
CA SER A 1011 -26.82 16.70 12.44
C SER A 1011 -28.03 17.48 12.94
N GLY A 1012 -28.78 16.93 13.90
CA GLY A 1012 -29.94 17.58 14.51
C GLY A 1012 -29.57 18.45 15.71
N ASP A 1013 -30.58 19.11 16.26
CA ASP A 1013 -30.43 19.90 17.47
C ASP A 1013 -30.71 19.03 18.71
N TRP A 1014 -29.69 18.85 19.55
CA TRP A 1014 -29.81 18.10 20.82
C TRP A 1014 -30.90 18.67 21.74
N ALA A 1015 -31.18 19.98 21.67
CA ALA A 1015 -32.24 20.62 22.47
C ALA A 1015 -33.66 20.19 22.05
N GLN A 1016 -33.82 19.66 20.83
CA GLN A 1016 -35.11 19.21 20.31
C GLN A 1016 -35.38 17.73 20.61
N ILE A 1017 -34.38 16.95 21.02
CA ILE A 1017 -34.55 15.52 21.31
C ILE A 1017 -35.10 15.33 22.72
N ASN A 1018 -36.27 14.71 22.83
CA ASN A 1018 -36.91 14.48 24.12
C ASN A 1018 -36.45 13.17 24.78
N LYS A 1019 -36.17 12.13 23.97
CA LYS A 1019 -35.74 10.81 24.45
C LYS A 1019 -34.78 10.14 23.47
N ILE A 1020 -33.88 9.32 24.02
CA ILE A 1020 -33.06 8.39 23.24
C ILE A 1020 -33.66 7.00 23.38
N ALA A 1021 -33.96 6.34 22.26
CA ALA A 1021 -34.47 4.97 22.24
C ALA A 1021 -33.40 4.00 21.76
N CYS A 1022 -33.38 2.78 22.29
CA CYS A 1022 -32.48 1.73 21.83
C CYS A 1022 -33.10 0.35 21.97
N CYS A 1023 -32.68 -0.58 21.11
CA CYS A 1023 -33.22 -1.93 21.03
C CYS A 1023 -32.10 -2.94 21.30
N GLU A 1024 -32.34 -3.86 22.24
CA GLU A 1024 -31.43 -4.98 22.56
C GLU A 1024 -30.02 -4.62 23.09
N ALA A 1025 -29.25 -5.65 23.42
CA ALA A 1025 -28.02 -5.55 24.22
C ALA A 1025 -26.92 -4.71 23.57
N GLY A 1026 -26.78 -4.74 22.23
CA GLY A 1026 -25.73 -3.99 21.53
C GLY A 1026 -25.96 -2.48 21.56
N GLY A 1027 -27.17 -2.05 21.19
CA GLY A 1027 -27.59 -0.65 21.26
C GLY A 1027 -27.59 -0.07 22.68
N PHE A 1028 -27.86 -0.88 23.71
CA PHE A 1028 -27.85 -0.41 25.11
C PHE A 1028 -26.52 0.20 25.53
N VAL A 1029 -25.39 -0.39 25.11
CA VAL A 1029 -24.05 0.06 25.53
C VAL A 1029 -23.78 1.48 25.04
N PHE A 1030 -24.03 1.74 23.75
CA PHE A 1030 -23.76 3.03 23.14
C PHE A 1030 -24.83 4.07 23.50
N ALA A 1031 -26.09 3.68 23.49
CA ALA A 1031 -27.21 4.59 23.78
C ALA A 1031 -27.20 5.08 25.23
N SER A 1032 -26.93 4.21 26.20
CA SER A 1032 -26.89 4.60 27.63
C SER A 1032 -25.76 5.58 27.92
N SER A 1033 -24.57 5.34 27.37
CA SER A 1033 -23.41 6.22 27.53
C SER A 1033 -23.62 7.56 26.82
N LEU A 1034 -24.20 7.56 25.61
CA LEU A 1034 -24.57 8.79 24.91
C LEU A 1034 -25.64 9.58 25.70
N ALA A 1035 -26.71 8.93 26.15
CA ALA A 1035 -27.78 9.53 26.94
C ALA A 1035 -27.27 10.20 28.22
N SER A 1036 -26.35 9.54 28.94
CA SER A 1036 -25.68 10.13 30.09
C SER A 1036 -24.85 11.37 29.72
N ARG A 1037 -24.23 11.37 28.55
CA ARG A 1037 -23.35 12.46 28.09
C ARG A 1037 -24.12 13.69 27.63
N VAL A 1038 -25.27 13.51 26.97
CA VAL A 1038 -26.13 14.61 26.51
C VAL A 1038 -27.24 14.99 27.50
N ASN A 1039 -27.36 14.25 28.61
CA ASN A 1039 -28.38 14.42 29.65
C ASN A 1039 -29.83 14.32 29.11
N ILE A 1040 -30.10 13.29 28.29
CA ILE A 1040 -31.42 13.02 27.71
C ILE A 1040 -31.93 11.66 28.23
N PRO A 1041 -33.22 11.53 28.63
CA PRO A 1041 -33.77 10.26 29.13
C PRO A 1041 -33.69 9.13 28.10
N LEU A 1042 -33.39 7.92 28.60
CA LEU A 1042 -33.32 6.70 27.79
C LEU A 1042 -34.65 5.92 27.83
N ALA A 1043 -35.12 5.45 26.67
CA ALA A 1043 -36.26 4.57 26.48
C ALA A 1043 -35.80 3.20 25.96
N LEU A 1044 -36.10 2.14 26.71
CA LEU A 1044 -35.64 0.79 26.38
C LEU A 1044 -36.70 0.03 25.57
N ILE A 1045 -36.30 -0.48 24.42
CA ILE A 1045 -37.07 -1.44 23.63
C ILE A 1045 -36.47 -2.83 23.87
N ARG A 1046 -37.30 -3.77 24.30
CA ARG A 1046 -36.87 -5.13 24.69
C ARG A 1046 -37.66 -6.20 23.98
N GLU A 1047 -37.13 -7.42 23.91
CA GLU A 1047 -37.95 -8.56 23.51
C GLU A 1047 -39.17 -8.71 24.42
N ALA A 1048 -40.28 -9.15 23.82
CA ALA A 1048 -41.56 -9.28 24.50
C ALA A 1048 -41.48 -10.10 25.79
N GLY A 1049 -42.17 -9.64 26.83
CA GLY A 1049 -42.17 -10.26 28.16
C GLY A 1049 -40.99 -9.89 29.07
N LYS A 1050 -40.09 -8.99 28.63
CA LYS A 1050 -38.98 -8.46 29.46
C LYS A 1050 -39.26 -7.08 30.07
N LEU A 1051 -40.44 -6.50 29.84
CA LEU A 1051 -40.89 -5.22 30.39
C LEU A 1051 -42.17 -5.41 31.23
N PRO A 1052 -42.39 -4.61 32.27
CA PRO A 1052 -43.63 -4.66 33.05
C PRO A 1052 -44.83 -4.15 32.22
N PRO A 1053 -46.02 -4.78 32.31
CA PRO A 1053 -47.21 -4.31 31.61
C PRO A 1053 -47.75 -3.00 32.22
N PRO A 1054 -48.44 -2.13 31.44
CA PRO A 1054 -48.86 -2.32 30.05
C PRO A 1054 -47.78 -2.02 29.00
N THR A 1055 -47.64 -2.86 27.97
CA THR A 1055 -46.66 -2.71 26.87
C THR A 1055 -47.33 -2.60 25.50
N ILE A 1056 -46.67 -1.91 24.56
CA ILE A 1056 -46.97 -1.92 23.13
C ILE A 1056 -46.01 -2.90 22.45
N SER A 1057 -46.48 -3.72 21.51
CA SER A 1057 -45.74 -4.87 21.00
C SER A 1057 -45.89 -5.02 19.48
N VAL A 1058 -44.77 -5.19 18.76
CA VAL A 1058 -44.75 -5.41 17.29
C VAL A 1058 -43.90 -6.63 16.92
N PRO A 1059 -44.19 -7.30 15.78
CA PRO A 1059 -43.35 -8.39 15.29
C PRO A 1059 -41.99 -7.86 14.78
N ARG A 1060 -40.94 -8.65 14.99
CA ARG A 1060 -39.60 -8.45 14.46
C ARG A 1060 -39.18 -9.69 13.67
N PHE A 1061 -38.88 -9.50 12.38
CA PHE A 1061 -38.40 -10.58 11.51
C PHE A 1061 -36.89 -10.77 11.67
N LYS A 1062 -36.44 -12.03 11.64
CA LYS A 1062 -35.00 -12.34 11.62
C LYS A 1062 -34.41 -12.03 10.25
N SER A 1063 -33.25 -11.37 10.25
CA SER A 1063 -32.49 -11.05 9.05
C SER A 1063 -31.95 -12.31 8.35
N HIS A 1064 -31.65 -12.22 7.05
CA HIS A 1064 -31.00 -13.33 6.32
C HIS A 1064 -29.59 -13.65 6.85
N ILE A 1065 -28.97 -12.71 7.56
CA ILE A 1065 -27.68 -12.86 8.25
C ILE A 1065 -27.83 -13.76 9.49
N SER A 1066 -28.93 -13.64 10.22
CA SER A 1066 -29.18 -14.32 11.50
C SER A 1066 -30.08 -15.57 11.39
N ARG A 1067 -30.43 -16.00 10.17
CA ARG A 1067 -31.27 -17.19 9.91
C ARG A 1067 -30.55 -18.50 10.27
N PHE A 1068 -30.80 -18.98 11.49
CA PHE A 1068 -30.44 -20.34 11.92
C PHE A 1068 -31.65 -21.28 12.04
N ASN A 1069 -32.89 -20.76 11.96
CA ASN A 1069 -34.12 -21.56 11.95
C ASN A 1069 -35.30 -20.78 11.33
N PRO A 1070 -36.11 -21.34 10.40
CA PRO A 1070 -37.06 -20.56 9.59
C PRO A 1070 -38.39 -20.17 10.28
N SER A 1071 -38.65 -20.61 11.51
CA SER A 1071 -40.03 -20.81 11.98
C SER A 1071 -40.53 -19.97 13.17
N LYS A 1072 -39.82 -18.94 13.66
CA LYS A 1072 -40.36 -18.07 14.74
C LYS A 1072 -39.94 -16.60 14.59
N ALA A 1073 -40.90 -15.72 14.28
CA ALA A 1073 -40.76 -14.29 14.44
C ALA A 1073 -40.67 -13.95 15.94
N SER A 1074 -39.73 -13.10 16.35
CA SER A 1074 -39.68 -12.56 17.71
C SER A 1074 -40.57 -11.31 17.79
N ARG A 1075 -40.92 -10.87 18.99
CA ARG A 1075 -41.67 -9.61 19.20
C ARG A 1075 -40.83 -8.68 20.06
N ILE A 1076 -40.90 -7.38 19.77
CA ILE A 1076 -40.25 -6.33 20.58
C ILE A 1076 -41.31 -5.40 21.17
N GLU A 1077 -41.02 -4.88 22.36
CA GLU A 1077 -41.96 -4.17 23.21
C GLU A 1077 -41.34 -2.92 23.83
N ILE A 1078 -42.21 -1.94 24.09
CA ILE A 1078 -41.92 -0.72 24.85
C ILE A 1078 -43.05 -0.50 25.87
N GLU A 1079 -42.74 0.12 27.00
CA GLU A 1079 -43.76 0.50 28.00
C GLU A 1079 -44.76 1.50 27.40
N SER A 1080 -46.05 1.26 27.67
CA SER A 1080 -47.12 2.17 27.23
C SER A 1080 -47.00 3.50 27.95
N PHE A 1081 -47.27 4.60 27.26
CA PHE A 1081 -47.16 5.98 27.79
C PHE A 1081 -45.74 6.42 28.18
N LEU A 1082 -44.72 5.59 27.93
CA LEU A 1082 -43.32 5.99 28.16
C LEU A 1082 -42.95 7.21 27.31
N ILE A 1083 -43.54 7.34 26.12
CA ILE A 1083 -43.26 8.41 25.19
C ILE A 1083 -44.53 9.28 25.03
N PRO A 1084 -44.46 10.58 25.37
CA PRO A 1084 -45.55 11.51 25.08
C PRO A 1084 -45.84 11.60 23.58
N GLN A 1085 -47.11 11.81 23.20
CA GLN A 1085 -47.50 11.97 21.79
C GLN A 1085 -46.71 13.10 21.13
N ASN A 1086 -46.29 12.89 19.87
CA ASN A 1086 -45.47 13.81 19.08
C ASN A 1086 -44.07 14.15 19.64
N SER A 1087 -43.51 13.34 20.56
CA SER A 1087 -42.12 13.51 21.03
C SER A 1087 -41.11 13.32 19.90
N SER A 1088 -40.00 14.05 19.96
CA SER A 1088 -38.82 13.83 19.11
C SER A 1088 -37.88 12.80 19.73
N ILE A 1089 -37.50 11.80 18.94
CA ILE A 1089 -36.77 10.61 19.42
C ILE A 1089 -35.53 10.37 18.58
N LEU A 1090 -34.41 10.16 19.27
CA LEU A 1090 -33.18 9.65 18.68
C LEU A 1090 -33.06 8.15 18.96
N VAL A 1091 -33.16 7.32 17.93
CA VAL A 1091 -32.88 5.88 18.03
C VAL A 1091 -31.38 5.66 17.86
N VAL A 1092 -30.76 4.93 18.79
CA VAL A 1092 -29.35 4.56 18.73
C VAL A 1092 -29.22 3.04 18.67
N ASP A 1093 -28.51 2.55 17.65
CA ASP A 1093 -28.26 1.13 17.43
C ASP A 1093 -26.77 0.87 17.15
N ASP A 1094 -26.31 -0.37 17.34
CA ASP A 1094 -24.91 -0.72 17.07
C ASP A 1094 -24.64 -0.92 15.58
N VAL A 1095 -25.53 -1.63 14.85
CA VAL A 1095 -25.31 -2.01 13.45
C VAL A 1095 -26.56 -1.83 12.57
N LEU A 1096 -26.44 -1.03 11.51
CA LEU A 1096 -27.36 -1.05 10.37
C LEU A 1096 -26.87 -2.04 9.30
N ALA A 1097 -27.40 -3.26 9.31
CA ALA A 1097 -27.18 -4.25 8.27
C ALA A 1097 -28.38 -4.36 7.32
N THR A 1098 -29.28 -5.33 7.56
CA THR A 1098 -30.47 -5.57 6.72
C THR A 1098 -31.62 -4.59 6.94
N GLY A 1099 -31.56 -3.76 7.99
CA GLY A 1099 -32.65 -2.82 8.36
C GLY A 1099 -33.84 -3.44 9.12
N GLN A 1100 -33.94 -4.76 9.25
CA GLN A 1100 -35.09 -5.45 9.88
C GLN A 1100 -35.35 -5.02 11.35
N THR A 1101 -34.29 -4.86 12.15
CA THR A 1101 -34.42 -4.41 13.55
C THR A 1101 -34.96 -2.98 13.62
N LEU A 1102 -34.35 -2.05 12.88
CA LEU A 1102 -34.77 -0.65 12.85
C LEU A 1102 -36.18 -0.49 12.27
N CYS A 1103 -36.57 -1.28 11.28
CA CYS A 1103 -37.93 -1.29 10.76
C CYS A 1103 -38.94 -1.65 11.87
N ALA A 1104 -38.66 -2.70 12.65
CA ALA A 1104 -39.53 -3.07 13.77
C ALA A 1104 -39.57 -1.99 14.85
N VAL A 1105 -38.42 -1.36 15.16
CA VAL A 1105 -38.35 -0.23 16.11
C VAL A 1105 -39.21 0.94 15.64
N LEU A 1106 -39.14 1.30 14.35
CA LEU A 1106 -39.94 2.39 13.79
C LEU A 1106 -41.44 2.09 13.80
N CYS A 1107 -41.86 0.88 13.42
CA CYS A 1107 -43.26 0.45 13.55
C CYS A 1107 -43.75 0.51 15.01
N LEU A 1108 -42.88 0.17 15.97
CA LEU A 1108 -43.20 0.22 17.40
C LEU A 1108 -43.40 1.66 17.87
N LEU A 1109 -42.52 2.57 17.47
CA LEU A 1109 -42.61 3.99 17.81
C LEU A 1109 -43.84 4.65 17.19
N GLU A 1110 -44.18 4.29 15.95
CA GLU A 1110 -45.41 4.74 15.30
C GLU A 1110 -46.66 4.25 16.05
N SER A 1111 -46.67 2.97 16.45
CA SER A 1111 -47.73 2.41 17.32
C SER A 1111 -47.80 3.07 18.69
N ALA A 1112 -46.70 3.64 19.18
CA ALA A 1112 -46.62 4.43 20.41
C ALA A 1112 -47.04 5.90 20.23
N GLY A 1113 -47.46 6.32 19.02
CA GLY A 1113 -47.95 7.67 18.74
C GLY A 1113 -46.85 8.68 18.37
N VAL A 1114 -45.69 8.19 17.93
CA VAL A 1114 -44.58 9.02 17.43
C VAL A 1114 -44.67 9.14 15.93
N ARG A 1115 -44.68 10.36 15.40
CA ARG A 1115 -44.65 10.57 13.94
C ARG A 1115 -43.25 10.28 13.42
N THR A 1116 -43.15 9.61 12.27
CA THR A 1116 -41.88 9.22 11.62
C THR A 1116 -40.93 10.40 11.40
N GLN A 1117 -41.45 11.57 11.02
CA GLN A 1117 -40.71 12.82 10.86
C GLN A 1117 -40.06 13.36 12.15
N ASN A 1118 -40.47 12.87 13.33
CA ASN A 1118 -39.90 13.22 14.63
C ASN A 1118 -38.85 12.17 15.09
N VAL A 1119 -38.51 11.20 14.25
CA VAL A 1119 -37.53 10.17 14.57
C VAL A 1119 -36.24 10.42 13.79
N SER A 1120 -35.10 10.38 14.49
CA SER A 1120 -33.76 10.30 13.89
C SER A 1120 -33.08 9.02 14.34
N ILE A 1121 -32.20 8.46 13.51
CA ILE A 1121 -31.45 7.23 13.80
C ILE A 1121 -29.96 7.53 13.73
N MET A 1122 -29.22 7.07 14.74
CA MET A 1122 -27.77 6.98 14.71
C MET A 1122 -27.31 5.54 14.91
N VAL A 1123 -26.43 5.07 14.03
CA VAL A 1123 -25.81 3.75 14.15
C VAL A 1123 -24.30 3.84 14.23
N VAL A 1124 -23.68 2.96 15.01
CA VAL A 1124 -22.21 2.94 15.13
C VAL A 1124 -21.58 2.42 13.83
N VAL A 1125 -22.08 1.32 13.28
CA VAL A 1125 -21.61 0.75 12.01
C VAL A 1125 -22.76 0.56 11.04
N GLU A 1126 -22.54 0.90 9.78
CA GLU A 1126 -23.41 0.52 8.66
C GLU A 1126 -22.71 -0.47 7.73
N LEU A 1127 -23.46 -1.49 7.27
CA LEU A 1127 -23.02 -2.51 6.32
C LEU A 1127 -23.87 -2.41 5.02
N PRO A 1128 -23.50 -1.53 4.07
CA PRO A 1128 -24.36 -1.18 2.93
C PRO A 1128 -24.70 -2.34 2.01
N VAL A 1129 -23.83 -3.36 1.92
CA VAL A 1129 -24.02 -4.55 1.06
C VAL A 1129 -25.34 -5.28 1.34
N HIS A 1130 -25.89 -5.12 2.55
CA HIS A 1130 -27.15 -5.74 2.97
C HIS A 1130 -28.40 -4.89 2.72
N ARG A 1131 -28.26 -3.72 2.07
CA ARG A 1131 -29.37 -2.88 1.58
C ARG A 1131 -30.37 -2.44 2.67
N GLY A 1132 -29.91 -2.21 3.90
CA GLY A 1132 -30.78 -1.84 5.01
C GLY A 1132 -31.54 -0.52 4.83
N ARG A 1133 -30.91 0.50 4.23
CA ARG A 1133 -31.58 1.77 3.89
C ARG A 1133 -32.69 1.59 2.85
N GLU A 1134 -32.49 0.70 1.88
CA GLU A 1134 -33.48 0.38 0.86
C GLU A 1134 -34.72 -0.29 1.47
N LEU A 1135 -34.53 -1.24 2.39
CA LEU A 1135 -35.63 -1.88 3.12
C LEU A 1135 -36.47 -0.85 3.90
N LEU A 1136 -35.81 0.07 4.62
CA LEU A 1136 -36.50 1.10 5.40
C LEU A 1136 -37.31 2.02 4.49
N ARG A 1137 -36.77 2.42 3.33
CA ARG A 1137 -37.49 3.19 2.31
C ARG A 1137 -38.71 2.43 1.79
N GLN A 1138 -38.55 1.17 1.38
CA GLN A 1138 -39.65 0.32 0.89
C GLN A 1138 -40.74 0.08 1.95
N SER A 1139 -40.38 0.16 3.23
CA SER A 1139 -41.30 0.00 4.36
C SER A 1139 -42.00 1.30 4.78
N GLY A 1140 -41.84 2.40 4.02
CA GLY A 1140 -42.47 3.69 4.31
C GLY A 1140 -41.70 4.60 5.26
N PHE A 1141 -40.45 4.23 5.61
CA PHE A 1141 -39.61 4.99 6.55
C PHE A 1141 -38.48 5.78 5.86
N GLY A 1142 -38.58 6.04 4.55
CA GLY A 1142 -37.52 6.73 3.82
C GLY A 1142 -37.29 8.19 4.26
N GLY A 1143 -38.30 8.84 4.84
CA GLY A 1143 -38.20 10.19 5.43
C GLY A 1143 -37.46 10.27 6.77
N VAL A 1144 -37.05 9.15 7.36
CA VAL A 1144 -36.31 9.13 8.64
C VAL A 1144 -34.84 9.49 8.40
N ASN A 1145 -34.30 10.43 9.18
CA ASN A 1145 -32.87 10.78 9.10
C ASN A 1145 -32.02 9.65 9.71
N ILE A 1146 -31.10 9.08 8.93
CA ILE A 1146 -30.22 7.98 9.36
C ILE A 1146 -28.75 8.37 9.17
N GLN A 1147 -28.03 8.49 10.28
CA GLN A 1147 -26.61 8.78 10.32
C GLN A 1147 -25.81 7.57 10.80
N SER A 1148 -24.75 7.22 10.08
CA SER A 1148 -23.85 6.14 10.44
C SER A 1148 -22.48 6.69 10.82
N LEU A 1149 -21.94 6.25 11.96
CA LEU A 1149 -20.64 6.72 12.40
C LEU A 1149 -19.51 6.07 11.60
N LEU A 1150 -19.56 4.76 11.35
CA LEU A 1150 -18.64 3.99 10.51
C LEU A 1150 -19.40 3.30 9.39
N VAL A 1151 -18.76 3.11 8.24
CA VAL A 1151 -19.24 2.24 7.16
C VAL A 1151 -18.17 1.17 6.95
N LEU A 1152 -18.53 -0.10 6.87
CA LEU A 1152 -17.58 -1.20 6.69
C LEU A 1152 -18.06 -2.15 5.59
N ASP A 1153 -17.11 -2.85 4.98
CA ASP A 1153 -17.43 -3.94 4.05
C ASP A 1153 -18.25 -5.01 4.78
N GLY A 1154 -19.34 -5.49 4.19
CA GLY A 1154 -20.15 -6.55 4.79
C GLY A 1154 -20.00 -7.90 4.10
N ALA A 1155 -19.00 -8.06 3.22
CA ALA A 1155 -18.74 -9.28 2.46
C ALA A 1155 -18.29 -10.46 3.33
#